data_AF-A0A1V4UQ04-F1
#
_entry.id   AF-A0A1V4UQ04-F1
#
_cell.length_a   1.000
_cell.length_b   1.000
_cell.length_c   1.000
_cell.angle_alpha   90.00
_cell.angle_beta   90.00
_cell.angle_gamma   90.00
#
_symmetry.space_group_name_H-M   'P 1'
#
loop_
_entity.id
_entity.type
_entity.pdbx_description
1 polymer ?
#
loop_
_entity_poly.entity_id
_entity_poly.type
_entity_poly.pdbx_seq_one_letter_code
_entity_poly.pdbx_strand_id
1 'polypeptide(L)'
;MKCVAIREREVLVLSLEGRLDAQGAMEIEALLKGLILESDNTMVFDMSGVTYMSSAGIRTIVATEKRMKGKGGRIHLCGLQPYPLSVLDMTGFAKVLSILPTRDDAVLAAGATAACDRVAGDHTPLRIRTRGAEFVVAFTGQNGTTLSITGFPPNGGVPGRGGGSAIPVTVSTSACSVGQGAPGLLADTEGSPMGDLLTIGNAAAWLLPGDRDTVDYLVLEKKVADIPITASFLLSPLGPPVAEVQVRSDTPEGIALTDLFDSLHTIAKEARPHYLGILCFSFCADSPDVRVLGPRTADSSVGNFPSAAFLAGCAVVVDTALFPPDFNGVIADALVRRMPGFPDTVPRVTALVFSDLPAEEDAAPGSLLERGLSSGAPALLRHLSPRTRISRATLRLFVISGVRLHTGTRIVFEGDVRGWNADYERITKSVHIDCSEVHLHPISGGYSGSLVFRDDAYDHTGRREMPFVLKLDRWENIQAEIEGYEGHVKRYIQNNATQVIQKARSGGYGGILYTFVGIGGPQSRIFSLEEYYRTHPTDEVLAIFDILFRKVLRSWYGQPRLRDLPLYRVYGDIFRYEDVCNWAESRYGITAADEAIDLPYGLGKSANPLYFMEHTLPERRSQMWSVYEGSVHGDLNMRNVLMDDERNLWLIDFAMTGHSHILRDIAKLESVLMCEMLPIETEERLRDLVALERLLLGPKRLGEIPELPKGGTDPDIEKAFRVVQQLRRYADTITLLDEDIHQYYLALLYYTLCVPAFVSVNEFMREFAWISSSFMCESLMSHGE
;
A
#
# COMPACT_ATOMS: atom_id res chain seq x y z
N MET A 1 38.36 2.80 -8.99
CA MET A 1 37.30 3.55 -8.30
C MET A 1 37.87 4.87 -7.82
N LYS A 2 37.13 5.99 -7.91
CA LYS A 2 37.62 7.26 -7.36
C LYS A 2 37.12 7.41 -5.93
N CYS A 3 38.03 7.81 -5.02
CA CYS A 3 37.74 7.95 -3.60
C CYS A 3 38.30 9.28 -3.11
N VAL A 4 37.48 10.07 -2.43
CA VAL A 4 37.89 11.31 -1.77
C VAL A 4 37.55 11.22 -0.30
N ALA A 5 38.55 11.40 0.57
CA ALA A 5 38.37 11.38 2.01
C ALA A 5 38.55 12.78 2.60
N ILE A 6 37.60 13.19 3.42
CA ILE A 6 37.60 14.49 4.08
C ILE A 6 37.08 14.34 5.51
N ARG A 7 37.57 15.19 6.41
CA ARG A 7 37.08 15.25 7.80
C ARG A 7 36.15 16.44 7.95
N GLU A 8 34.89 16.16 8.19
CA GLU A 8 33.85 17.17 8.38
C GLU A 8 33.32 17.05 9.80
N ARG A 9 33.44 18.12 10.59
CA ARG A 9 33.02 18.15 12.00
C ARG A 9 33.56 16.96 12.80
N GLU A 10 34.85 16.67 12.62
CA GLU A 10 35.58 15.52 13.21
C GLU A 10 35.15 14.12 12.73
N VAL A 11 34.17 13.99 11.84
CA VAL A 11 33.75 12.71 11.24
C VAL A 11 34.51 12.47 9.94
N LEU A 12 35.03 11.25 9.76
CA LEU A 12 35.62 10.82 8.49
C LEU A 12 34.52 10.55 7.46
N VAL A 13 34.52 11.30 6.37
CA VAL A 13 33.62 11.11 5.22
C VAL A 13 34.42 10.60 4.04
N LEU A 14 34.01 9.46 3.48
CA LEU A 14 34.59 8.88 2.28
C LEU A 14 33.57 8.92 1.15
N SER A 15 33.77 9.85 0.22
CA SER A 15 32.97 9.95 -1.00
C SER A 15 33.52 9.01 -2.07
N LEU A 16 32.62 8.23 -2.65
CA LEU A 16 32.92 7.15 -3.57
C LEU A 16 32.26 7.42 -4.93
N GLU A 17 33.05 7.29 -6.01
CA GLU A 17 32.58 7.48 -7.37
C GLU A 17 33.04 6.34 -8.29
N GLY A 18 32.09 5.76 -9.04
CA GLY A 18 32.29 4.65 -9.97
C GLY A 18 31.70 3.33 -9.47
N ARG A 19 32.38 2.21 -9.76
CA ARG A 19 31.90 0.86 -9.49
C ARG A 19 32.55 0.27 -8.24
N LEU A 20 31.73 -0.20 -7.30
CA LEU A 20 32.15 -0.92 -6.09
C LEU A 20 32.07 -2.44 -6.31
N ASP A 21 32.92 -2.94 -7.20
CA ASP A 21 33.12 -4.36 -7.49
C ASP A 21 34.35 -4.93 -6.77
N ALA A 22 34.85 -6.10 -7.17
CA ALA A 22 36.01 -6.73 -6.51
C ALA A 22 37.26 -5.84 -6.56
N GLN A 23 37.48 -5.10 -7.66
CA GLN A 23 38.62 -4.20 -7.78
C GLN A 23 38.42 -2.94 -6.92
N GLY A 24 37.25 -2.32 -6.98
CA GLY A 24 36.91 -1.17 -6.14
C GLY A 24 36.97 -1.48 -4.64
N ALA A 25 36.55 -2.68 -4.24
CA ALA A 25 36.61 -3.15 -2.86
C ALA A 25 38.05 -3.23 -2.31
N MET A 26 39.01 -3.72 -3.12
CA MET A 26 40.43 -3.79 -2.73
C MET A 26 41.04 -2.39 -2.58
N GLU A 27 40.70 -1.48 -3.50
CA GLU A 27 41.19 -0.08 -3.47
C GLU A 27 40.69 0.66 -2.22
N ILE A 28 39.41 0.49 -1.86
CA ILE A 28 38.84 1.06 -0.62
C ILE A 28 39.50 0.45 0.61
N GLU A 29 39.67 -0.87 0.67
CA GLU A 29 40.22 -1.52 1.86
C GLU A 29 41.66 -1.07 2.15
N ALA A 30 42.49 -0.92 1.10
CA ALA A 30 43.84 -0.37 1.22
C ALA A 30 43.83 1.07 1.76
N LEU A 31 42.92 1.90 1.26
CA LEU A 31 42.77 3.30 1.65
C LEU A 31 42.26 3.44 3.10
N LEU A 32 41.29 2.62 3.50
CA LEU A 32 40.75 2.59 4.86
C LEU A 32 41.78 2.15 5.93
N LYS A 33 42.81 1.38 5.56
CA LYS A 33 43.89 0.99 6.51
C LYS A 33 44.77 2.17 6.90
N GLY A 34 44.91 3.18 6.04
CA GLY A 34 45.73 4.36 6.31
C GLY A 34 44.96 5.58 6.85
N LEU A 35 43.64 5.65 6.62
CA LEU A 35 42.85 6.85 6.95
C LEU A 35 42.11 6.80 8.29
N ILE A 36 41.75 5.61 8.75
CA ILE A 36 41.05 5.44 10.03
C ILE A 36 42.06 5.57 11.15
N LEU A 37 41.92 6.64 11.93
CA LEU A 37 42.70 6.86 13.14
C LEU A 37 42.14 6.02 14.30
N GLU A 38 42.93 5.87 15.37
CA GLU A 38 42.45 5.21 16.59
C GLU A 38 41.22 5.90 17.17
N SER A 39 41.18 7.24 17.10
CA SER A 39 40.11 8.12 17.60
C SER A 39 38.82 8.11 16.76
N ASP A 40 38.81 7.48 15.58
CA ASP A 40 37.64 7.42 14.72
C ASP A 40 36.73 6.26 15.14
N ASN A 41 35.58 6.61 15.70
CA ASN A 41 34.55 5.64 16.12
C ASN A 41 33.39 5.58 15.12
N THR A 42 33.13 6.65 14.38
CA THR A 42 32.07 6.71 13.36
C THR A 42 32.61 7.21 12.03
N MET A 43 31.97 6.79 10.93
CA MET A 43 32.40 7.11 9.58
C MET A 43 31.20 7.19 8.63
N VAL A 44 31.29 8.06 7.63
CA VAL A 44 30.29 8.19 6.56
C VAL A 44 30.85 7.68 5.24
N PHE A 45 30.06 6.87 4.53
CA PHE A 45 30.25 6.52 3.13
C PHE A 45 29.25 7.31 2.29
N ASP A 46 29.75 8.25 1.49
CA ASP A 46 28.93 8.97 0.51
C ASP A 46 28.94 8.19 -0.81
N MET A 47 27.79 7.58 -1.08
CA MET A 47 27.54 6.64 -2.18
C MET A 47 26.92 7.32 -3.40
N SER A 48 26.81 8.65 -3.41
CA SER A 48 26.17 9.43 -4.49
C SER A 48 26.75 9.16 -5.87
N GLY A 49 28.06 8.93 -5.96
CA GLY A 49 28.75 8.58 -7.21
C GLY A 49 28.83 7.08 -7.51
N VAL A 50 28.25 6.21 -6.68
CA VAL A 50 28.38 4.75 -6.83
C VAL A 50 27.26 4.21 -7.70
N THR A 51 27.61 3.79 -8.92
CA THR A 51 26.64 3.33 -9.92
C THR A 51 26.43 1.82 -9.92
N TYR A 52 27.29 1.07 -9.22
CA TYR A 52 27.24 -0.40 -9.17
C TYR A 52 27.89 -0.93 -7.89
N MET A 53 27.31 -1.99 -7.31
CA MET A 53 27.85 -2.70 -6.15
C MET A 53 27.73 -4.22 -6.33
N SER A 54 28.80 -4.96 -6.04
CA SER A 54 28.79 -6.45 -6.01
C SER A 54 28.92 -7.01 -4.59
N SER A 55 28.89 -8.33 -4.44
CA SER A 55 29.08 -9.00 -3.15
C SER A 55 30.42 -8.66 -2.48
N ALA A 56 31.45 -8.29 -3.24
CA ALA A 56 32.72 -7.83 -2.70
C ALA A 56 32.57 -6.44 -2.02
N GLY A 57 31.82 -5.54 -2.65
CA GLY A 57 31.49 -4.23 -2.10
C GLY A 57 30.73 -4.30 -0.77
N ILE A 58 29.70 -5.16 -0.72
CA ILE A 58 28.93 -5.41 0.51
C ILE A 58 29.86 -5.92 1.62
N ARG A 59 30.74 -6.89 1.33
CA ARG A 59 31.68 -7.42 2.33
C ARG A 59 32.60 -6.33 2.87
N THR A 60 33.10 -5.41 2.04
CA THR A 60 33.96 -4.30 2.49
C THR A 60 33.21 -3.34 3.41
N ILE A 61 31.96 -3.00 3.08
CA ILE A 61 31.09 -2.15 3.92
C ILE A 61 30.81 -2.85 5.26
N VAL A 62 30.41 -4.12 5.23
CA VAL A 62 30.12 -4.91 6.44
C VAL A 62 31.36 -5.14 7.31
N ALA A 63 32.52 -5.37 6.70
CA ALA A 63 33.79 -5.51 7.43
C ALA A 63 34.17 -4.20 8.13
N THR A 64 33.94 -3.07 7.47
CA THR A 64 34.18 -1.74 8.05
C THR A 64 33.19 -1.45 9.19
N GLU A 65 31.92 -1.79 9.01
CA GLU A 65 30.89 -1.71 10.06
C GLU A 65 31.26 -2.55 11.29
N LYS A 66 31.73 -3.80 11.09
CA LYS A 66 32.21 -4.65 12.20
C LYS A 66 33.41 -4.04 12.92
N ARG A 67 34.36 -3.47 12.18
CA ARG A 67 35.54 -2.82 12.75
C ARG A 67 35.16 -1.58 13.57
N MET A 68 34.21 -0.76 13.10
CA MET A 68 33.72 0.40 13.84
C MET A 68 32.90 -0.01 15.07
N LYS A 69 32.05 -1.05 14.94
CA LYS A 69 31.31 -1.63 16.09
C LYS A 69 32.23 -2.15 17.19
N GLY A 70 33.37 -2.74 16.84
CA GLY A 70 34.38 -3.16 17.82
C GLY A 70 34.95 -2.02 18.67
N LYS A 71 34.80 -0.76 18.23
CA LYS A 71 35.23 0.45 18.93
C LYS A 71 34.06 1.23 19.56
N GLY A 72 32.86 0.67 19.62
CA GLY A 72 31.68 1.39 20.10
C GLY A 72 31.23 2.49 19.14
N GLY A 73 31.23 2.21 17.84
CA GLY A 73 30.62 3.11 16.86
C GLY A 73 30.13 2.36 15.63
N ARG A 74 29.89 3.05 14.53
CA ARG A 74 29.27 2.47 13.32
C ARG A 74 29.58 3.26 12.07
N ILE A 75 29.22 2.72 10.92
CA ILE A 75 29.21 3.44 9.65
C ILE A 75 27.79 3.93 9.32
N HIS A 76 27.76 5.05 8.61
CA HIS A 76 26.56 5.62 7.99
C HIS A 76 26.78 5.71 6.49
N LEU A 77 25.78 5.33 5.70
CA LEU A 77 25.80 5.44 4.24
C LEU A 77 24.84 6.55 3.84
N CYS A 78 25.19 7.33 2.82
CA CYS A 78 24.29 8.32 2.24
C CYS A 78 24.36 8.37 0.72
N GLY A 79 23.35 8.96 0.08
CA GLY A 79 23.33 9.13 -1.37
C GLY A 79 23.29 7.82 -2.16
N LEU A 80 22.77 6.72 -1.58
CA LEU A 80 22.68 5.45 -2.30
C LEU A 80 21.84 5.57 -3.57
N GLN A 81 22.42 5.16 -4.69
CA GLN A 81 21.72 5.06 -5.95
C GLN A 81 20.77 3.84 -5.96
N PRO A 82 19.73 3.82 -6.82
CA PRO A 82 18.70 2.78 -6.81
C PRO A 82 19.24 1.35 -6.93
N TYR A 83 20.26 1.11 -7.76
CA TYR A 83 20.84 -0.23 -7.94
C TYR A 83 21.62 -0.72 -6.69
N PRO A 84 22.60 0.03 -6.14
CA PRO A 84 23.20 -0.32 -4.85
C PRO A 84 22.21 -0.48 -3.71
N LEU A 85 21.16 0.33 -3.64
CA LEU A 85 20.10 0.20 -2.62
C LEU A 85 19.35 -1.13 -2.77
N SER A 86 18.88 -1.45 -3.97
CA SER A 86 18.21 -2.73 -4.26
C SER A 86 19.09 -3.94 -3.93
N VAL A 87 20.40 -3.85 -4.18
CA VAL A 87 21.37 -4.90 -3.80
C VAL A 87 21.47 -5.07 -2.27
N LEU A 88 21.46 -3.98 -1.49
CA LEU A 88 21.45 -4.03 -0.03
C LEU A 88 20.10 -4.52 0.52
N ASP A 89 19.00 -4.20 -0.14
CA ASP A 89 17.65 -4.69 0.23
C ASP A 89 17.51 -6.19 -0.01
N MET A 90 17.92 -6.69 -1.19
CA MET A 90 17.89 -8.11 -1.53
C MET A 90 18.73 -8.97 -0.58
N THR A 91 19.81 -8.40 -0.06
CA THR A 91 20.71 -9.08 0.89
C THR A 91 20.33 -8.88 2.35
N GLY A 92 19.31 -8.04 2.63
CA GLY A 92 18.85 -7.71 3.98
C GLY A 92 19.76 -6.76 4.75
N PHE A 93 20.86 -6.28 4.15
CA PHE A 93 21.81 -5.38 4.81
C PHE A 93 21.32 -3.94 4.90
N ALA A 94 20.37 -3.52 4.05
CA ALA A 94 19.74 -2.21 4.16
C ALA A 94 19.07 -1.98 5.53
N LYS A 95 18.56 -3.06 6.14
CA LYS A 95 17.94 -3.04 7.48
C LYS A 95 18.95 -3.04 8.63
N VAL A 96 20.22 -3.36 8.35
CA VAL A 96 21.28 -3.52 9.37
C VAL A 96 22.23 -2.32 9.38
N LEU A 97 22.46 -1.72 8.22
CA LEU A 97 23.33 -0.57 8.04
C LEU A 97 22.55 0.74 8.27
N SER A 98 23.21 1.78 8.77
CA SER A 98 22.57 3.11 8.83
C SER A 98 22.62 3.72 7.44
N ILE A 99 21.47 3.85 6.79
CA ILE A 99 21.33 4.50 5.49
C ILE A 99 20.54 5.78 5.69
N LEU A 100 21.08 6.90 5.21
CA LEU A 100 20.52 8.23 5.36
C LEU A 100 20.44 8.91 3.99
N PRO A 101 19.45 9.78 3.76
CA PRO A 101 19.21 10.30 2.41
C PRO A 101 20.33 11.24 1.96
N THR A 102 20.83 12.11 2.84
CA THR A 102 21.84 13.11 2.48
C THR A 102 23.14 12.95 3.24
N ARG A 103 24.20 13.55 2.70
CA ARG A 103 25.51 13.64 3.35
C ARG A 103 25.44 14.39 4.67
N ASP A 104 24.70 15.49 4.72
CA ASP A 104 24.55 16.28 5.94
C ASP A 104 23.84 15.49 7.04
N ASP A 105 22.77 14.75 6.70
CA ASP A 105 22.09 13.86 7.67
C ASP A 105 23.03 12.77 8.19
N ALA A 106 23.87 12.20 7.32
CA ALA A 106 24.85 11.20 7.71
C ALA A 106 25.97 11.74 8.58
N VAL A 107 26.47 12.94 8.30
CA VAL A 107 27.48 13.61 9.14
C VAL A 107 26.87 14.00 10.49
N LEU A 108 25.62 14.49 10.51
CA LEU A 108 24.88 14.78 11.75
C LEU A 108 24.62 13.51 12.57
N ALA A 109 24.18 12.42 11.95
CA ALA A 109 23.97 11.16 12.62
C ALA A 109 25.27 10.51 13.10
N ALA A 110 26.35 10.64 12.32
CA ALA A 110 27.68 10.17 12.72
C ALA A 110 28.25 10.99 13.89
N GLY A 111 28.01 12.31 13.89
CA GLY A 111 28.34 13.20 15.01
C GLY A 111 27.48 12.92 16.25
N ALA A 112 26.19 12.64 16.06
CA ALA A 112 25.27 12.25 17.13
C ALA A 112 25.56 10.84 17.66
N THR A 113 26.06 9.92 16.85
CA THR A 113 26.48 8.57 17.27
C THR A 113 27.84 8.60 17.95
N ALA A 114 28.78 9.41 17.45
CA ALA A 114 30.01 9.74 18.16
C ALA A 114 29.72 10.46 19.48
N ALA A 115 28.64 11.25 19.54
CA ALA A 115 28.13 11.83 20.77
C ALA A 115 27.40 10.79 21.63
N CYS A 116 26.64 9.83 21.09
CA CYS A 116 25.84 8.89 21.89
C CYS A 116 26.71 7.98 22.78
N ASP A 117 27.91 7.59 22.30
CA ASP A 117 28.89 6.85 23.11
C ASP A 117 29.93 7.76 23.82
N ARG A 118 30.05 9.05 23.44
CA ARG A 118 30.72 10.08 24.29
C ARG A 118 29.81 10.63 25.39
N VAL A 119 28.48 10.48 25.30
CA VAL A 119 27.48 10.97 26.25
C VAL A 119 27.30 10.02 27.44
N ALA A 120 28.05 8.92 27.48
CA ALA A 120 28.41 8.27 28.74
C ALA A 120 29.39 9.09 29.61
N GLY A 121 29.90 10.23 29.13
CA GLY A 121 30.67 11.17 29.94
C GLY A 121 30.66 12.58 29.36
N ASP A 122 29.72 13.43 29.80
CA ASP A 122 29.98 14.77 30.38
C ASP A 122 28.71 15.64 30.63
N HIS A 123 27.52 15.06 30.68
CA HIS A 123 26.36 15.74 31.26
C HIS A 123 26.05 15.11 32.60
N THR A 124 26.52 15.74 33.67
CA THR A 124 26.11 15.41 35.04
C THR A 124 24.57 15.37 35.06
N PRO A 125 23.96 14.22 35.36
CA PRO A 125 22.50 14.12 35.38
C PRO A 125 21.96 15.16 36.36
N LEU A 126 20.98 15.93 35.90
CA LEU A 126 20.42 17.02 36.67
C LEU A 126 19.66 16.43 37.86
N ARG A 127 20.14 16.71 39.07
CA ARG A 127 19.53 16.26 40.32
C ARG A 127 18.72 17.39 40.93
N ILE A 128 17.42 17.18 41.05
CA ILE A 128 16.49 18.16 41.60
C ILE A 128 15.74 17.51 42.74
N ARG A 129 15.71 18.18 43.90
CA ARG A 129 14.83 17.78 45.00
C ARG A 129 13.70 18.78 45.10
N THR A 130 12.48 18.30 44.93
CA THR A 130 11.27 19.12 45.00
C THR A 130 10.09 18.26 45.44
N ARG A 131 9.09 18.87 46.09
CA ARG A 131 7.86 18.21 46.53
C ARG A 131 8.06 16.89 47.32
N GLY A 132 9.18 16.78 48.05
CA GLY A 132 9.51 15.59 48.85
C GLY A 132 9.98 14.37 48.05
N ALA A 133 10.51 14.58 46.84
CA ALA A 133 11.16 13.54 46.05
C ALA A 133 12.44 14.05 45.36
N GLU A 134 13.36 13.14 45.12
CA GLU A 134 14.55 13.34 44.30
C GLU A 134 14.28 12.89 42.86
N PHE A 135 14.62 13.78 41.92
CA PHE A 135 14.53 13.58 40.48
C PHE A 135 15.94 13.58 39.90
N VAL A 136 16.30 12.52 39.19
CA VAL A 136 17.55 12.42 38.43
C VAL A 136 17.21 12.40 36.95
N VAL A 137 17.54 13.48 36.25
CA VAL A 137 17.16 13.69 34.84
C VAL A 137 18.37 13.54 33.93
N ALA A 138 18.29 12.62 32.98
CA ALA A 138 19.25 12.42 31.91
C ALA A 138 18.63 12.84 30.56
N PHE A 139 19.10 13.95 29.99
CA PHE A 139 18.61 14.45 28.71
C PHE A 139 19.24 13.69 27.54
N THR A 140 18.44 13.39 26.51
CA THR A 140 18.89 12.65 25.31
C THR A 140 19.36 13.56 24.18
N GLY A 141 19.40 14.88 24.41
CA GLY A 141 19.75 15.89 23.40
C GLY A 141 18.60 16.36 22.50
N GLN A 142 17.44 15.68 22.51
CA GLN A 142 16.27 16.00 21.68
C GLN A 142 15.53 17.27 22.18
N ASN A 143 15.11 18.15 21.27
CA ASN A 143 14.53 19.46 21.63
C ASN A 143 13.05 19.43 22.01
N GLY A 144 12.29 18.48 21.47
CA GLY A 144 10.84 18.34 21.64
C GLY A 144 10.27 17.38 20.60
N THR A 145 9.04 16.94 20.80
CA THR A 145 8.33 16.03 19.89
C THR A 145 6.95 16.59 19.53
N THR A 146 6.34 16.06 18.47
CA THR A 146 4.96 16.33 18.10
C THR A 146 4.06 15.25 18.68
N LEU A 147 2.95 15.64 19.32
CA LEU A 147 1.92 14.68 19.73
C LEU A 147 0.94 14.47 18.57
N SER A 148 0.79 13.21 18.15
CA SER A 148 -0.27 12.79 17.23
C SER A 148 -1.54 12.46 18.01
N ILE A 149 -2.67 13.01 17.53
CA ILE A 149 -4.02 12.72 18.01
C ILE A 149 -4.76 12.01 16.88
N THR A 150 -4.97 10.71 17.01
CA THR A 150 -5.76 9.93 16.06
C THR A 150 -7.22 9.94 16.49
N GLY A 151 -8.13 10.24 15.56
CA GLY A 151 -9.58 10.16 15.80
C GLY A 151 -10.08 11.14 16.87
N PHE A 152 -11.18 10.79 17.54
CA PHE A 152 -11.88 11.66 18.48
C PHE A 152 -12.20 10.93 19.78
N PRO A 153 -12.00 11.58 20.95
CA PRO A 153 -12.37 10.97 22.22
C PRO A 153 -13.89 10.70 22.27
N PRO A 154 -14.33 9.57 22.86
CA PRO A 154 -15.75 9.28 23.02
C PRO A 154 -16.40 10.34 23.94
N ASN A 155 -17.54 10.91 23.51
CA ASN A 155 -18.29 11.87 24.32
C ASN A 155 -18.82 11.20 25.59
N GLY A 156 -18.38 11.68 26.76
CA GLY A 156 -18.74 11.12 28.05
C GLY A 156 -20.25 11.07 28.28
N GLY A 157 -20.83 9.87 28.24
CA GLY A 157 -22.05 9.54 28.99
C GLY A 157 -23.37 9.40 28.24
N VAL A 158 -23.42 9.29 26.90
CA VAL A 158 -24.67 8.94 26.20
C VAL A 158 -24.49 7.64 25.41
N PRO A 159 -25.11 6.52 25.82
CA PRO A 159 -25.19 5.32 25.00
C PRO A 159 -25.95 5.65 23.71
N GLY A 160 -25.34 5.40 22.55
CA GLY A 160 -26.04 5.47 21.25
C GLY A 160 -25.60 6.56 20.27
N ARG A 161 -24.55 7.35 20.53
CA ARG A 161 -23.80 8.03 19.44
C ARG A 161 -22.55 7.21 19.14
N GLY A 162 -22.53 6.61 17.96
CA GLY A 162 -21.61 5.56 17.52
C GLY A 162 -20.13 5.87 17.76
N GLY A 163 -19.37 4.81 18.08
CA GLY A 163 -17.92 4.87 18.22
C GLY A 163 -17.27 5.57 17.03
N GLY A 164 -16.22 6.35 17.30
CA GLY A 164 -15.45 7.02 16.25
C GLY A 164 -15.04 6.05 15.15
N SER A 165 -14.95 6.54 13.91
CA SER A 165 -14.50 5.73 12.77
C SER A 165 -13.17 5.05 13.10
N ALA A 166 -13.06 3.78 12.75
CA ALA A 166 -11.86 2.98 12.92
C ALA A 166 -10.73 3.54 12.05
N ILE A 167 -9.73 4.18 12.65
CA ILE A 167 -8.59 4.72 11.91
C ILE A 167 -7.39 3.78 12.11
N PRO A 168 -6.88 3.15 11.04
CA PRO A 168 -5.67 2.36 11.12
C PRO A 168 -4.46 3.30 11.30
N VAL A 169 -3.57 2.98 12.25
CA VAL A 169 -2.35 3.74 12.55
C VAL A 169 -1.24 2.80 13.00
N THR A 170 0.01 3.23 12.85
CA THR A 170 1.19 2.55 13.39
C THR A 170 1.76 3.36 14.56
N VAL A 171 2.19 2.66 15.61
CA VAL A 171 2.80 3.28 16.80
C VAL A 171 4.19 2.74 17.01
N SER A 172 5.17 3.63 17.15
CA SER A 172 6.54 3.22 17.42
C SER A 172 6.69 2.58 18.79
N THR A 173 7.45 1.47 18.85
CA THR A 173 7.85 0.83 20.12
C THR A 173 8.80 1.68 20.95
N SER A 174 9.29 2.79 20.41
CA SER A 174 10.05 3.80 21.16
C SER A 174 9.17 4.79 21.93
N ALA A 175 7.87 4.85 21.60
CA ALA A 175 6.88 5.76 22.16
C ALA A 175 5.97 5.05 23.18
N CYS A 176 5.08 5.82 23.83
CA CYS A 176 3.93 5.26 24.54
C CYS A 176 2.66 5.92 24.04
N SER A 177 1.58 5.16 23.98
CA SER A 177 0.30 5.68 23.50
C SER A 177 -0.85 5.24 24.37
N VAL A 178 -1.86 6.09 24.49
CA VAL A 178 -3.05 5.84 25.31
C VAL A 178 -4.29 6.31 24.55
N GLY A 179 -5.37 5.54 24.63
CA GLY A 179 -6.61 5.88 23.93
C GLY A 179 -7.63 4.75 23.91
N GLN A 180 -8.36 4.66 22.80
CA GLN A 180 -9.30 3.59 22.49
C GLN A 180 -9.02 2.97 21.12
N GLY A 181 -8.89 1.65 21.09
CA GLY A 181 -8.57 0.90 19.88
C GLY A 181 -8.32 -0.58 20.16
N ALA A 182 -7.79 -1.26 19.16
CA ALA A 182 -7.35 -2.65 19.23
C ALA A 182 -6.09 -2.86 18.40
N PRO A 183 -5.18 -3.76 18.80
CA PRO A 183 -4.01 -4.12 17.99
C PRO A 183 -4.42 -4.83 16.69
N GLY A 184 -3.65 -4.61 15.62
CA GLY A 184 -3.90 -5.14 14.28
C GLY A 184 -4.70 -4.19 13.36
N LEU A 185 -4.69 -4.53 12.07
CA LEU A 185 -5.60 -3.96 11.08
C LEU A 185 -6.86 -4.83 11.08
N LEU A 186 -7.99 -4.27 11.48
CA LEU A 186 -9.29 -4.96 11.43
C LEU A 186 -9.68 -5.17 9.97
N ALA A 187 -9.17 -6.23 9.35
CA ALA A 187 -9.44 -6.54 7.95
C ALA A 187 -10.86 -7.09 7.71
N ASP A 188 -11.61 -7.49 8.75
CA ASP A 188 -12.74 -8.40 8.54
C ASP A 188 -14.01 -8.22 9.38
N THR A 189 -14.18 -7.19 10.24
CA THR A 189 -15.45 -7.04 10.98
C THR A 189 -15.84 -5.60 11.24
N GLU A 190 -16.88 -5.13 10.53
CA GLU A 190 -17.70 -4.04 11.03
C GLU A 190 -18.16 -4.38 12.45
N GLY A 191 -17.85 -3.51 13.42
CA GLY A 191 -18.34 -3.66 14.79
C GLY A 191 -17.44 -4.41 15.75
N SER A 192 -16.16 -4.66 15.44
CA SER A 192 -15.22 -5.11 16.47
C SER A 192 -15.17 -4.11 17.62
N PRO A 193 -15.39 -4.55 18.87
CA PRO A 193 -15.52 -3.65 19.99
C PRO A 193 -14.15 -3.04 20.33
N MET A 194 -14.02 -1.72 20.17
CA MET A 194 -12.80 -0.99 20.53
C MET A 194 -12.78 -0.69 22.02
N GLY A 195 -11.69 -1.11 22.66
CA GLY A 195 -11.49 -1.01 24.09
C GLY A 195 -10.58 0.13 24.50
N ASP A 196 -10.37 0.31 25.80
CA ASP A 196 -9.27 1.14 26.28
C ASP A 196 -7.94 0.48 25.88
N LEU A 197 -7.01 1.27 25.33
CA LEU A 197 -5.76 0.79 24.76
C LEU A 197 -4.57 1.53 25.39
N LEU A 198 -3.51 0.77 25.68
CA LEU A 198 -2.24 1.26 26.20
C LEU A 198 -1.09 0.58 25.45
N THR A 199 -0.14 1.36 24.95
CA THR A 199 1.12 0.86 24.39
C THR A 199 2.30 1.41 25.15
N ILE A 200 3.24 0.54 25.53
CA ILE A 200 4.46 0.89 26.25
C ILE A 200 5.58 0.00 25.71
N GLY A 201 6.55 0.58 25.03
CA GLY A 201 7.64 -0.21 24.48
C GLY A 201 7.17 -1.18 23.40
N ASN A 202 7.58 -2.44 23.51
CA ASN A 202 7.14 -3.54 22.65
C ASN A 202 5.83 -4.21 23.12
N ALA A 203 5.13 -3.66 24.10
CA ALA A 203 3.89 -4.21 24.61
C ALA A 203 2.67 -3.34 24.24
N ALA A 204 1.57 -3.99 23.89
CA ALA A 204 0.25 -3.38 23.73
C ALA A 204 -0.75 -4.12 24.61
N ALA A 205 -1.52 -3.41 25.42
CA ALA A 205 -2.57 -3.95 26.27
C ALA A 205 -3.90 -3.28 25.95
N TRP A 206 -4.98 -4.06 25.88
CA TRP A 206 -6.31 -3.55 25.60
C TRP A 206 -7.38 -4.20 26.48
N LEU A 207 -8.42 -3.44 26.81
CA LEU A 207 -9.55 -3.88 27.63
C LEU A 207 -10.85 -3.66 26.84
N LEU A 208 -11.52 -4.76 26.48
CA LEU A 208 -12.75 -4.71 25.70
C LEU A 208 -13.91 -3.99 26.43
N PRO A 209 -14.79 -3.28 25.70
CA PRO A 209 -16.01 -2.71 26.25
C PRO A 209 -16.87 -3.75 26.99
N GLY A 210 -17.11 -3.54 28.28
CA GLY A 210 -17.99 -4.39 29.09
C GLY A 210 -17.25 -5.42 29.95
N ASP A 211 -16.00 -5.73 29.64
CA ASP A 211 -15.14 -6.55 30.50
C ASP A 211 -14.65 -5.71 31.68
N ARG A 212 -14.81 -6.23 32.91
CA ARG A 212 -14.43 -5.48 34.12
C ARG A 212 -12.94 -5.64 34.46
N ASP A 213 -12.37 -6.83 34.23
CA ASP A 213 -11.07 -7.20 34.81
C ASP A 213 -10.15 -8.04 33.91
N THR A 214 -10.61 -8.47 32.72
CA THR A 214 -9.79 -9.30 31.83
C THR A 214 -9.07 -8.43 30.80
N VAL A 215 -7.78 -8.21 31.00
CA VAL A 215 -6.93 -7.47 30.06
C VAL A 215 -6.29 -8.44 29.09
N ASP A 216 -6.41 -8.16 27.79
CA ASP A 216 -5.61 -8.81 26.78
C ASP A 216 -4.35 -8.00 26.51
N TYR A 217 -3.24 -8.68 26.20
CA TYR A 217 -1.98 -8.03 25.88
C TYR A 217 -1.18 -8.80 24.82
N LEU A 218 -0.37 -8.06 24.07
CA LEU A 218 0.53 -8.52 23.04
C LEU A 218 1.94 -8.00 23.36
N VAL A 219 2.92 -8.90 23.44
CA VAL A 219 4.34 -8.55 23.56
C VAL A 219 5.03 -8.92 22.25
N LEU A 220 5.57 -7.91 21.56
CA LEU A 220 6.25 -8.08 20.29
C LEU A 220 7.74 -8.34 20.49
N GLU A 221 8.36 -9.01 19.52
CA GLU A 221 9.82 -9.15 19.49
C GLU A 221 10.51 -7.77 19.45
N LYS A 222 11.64 -7.64 20.14
CA LYS A 222 12.42 -6.38 20.23
C LYS A 222 12.89 -5.82 18.88
N LYS A 223 12.79 -6.61 17.80
CA LYS A 223 13.12 -6.20 16.43
C LYS A 223 11.98 -5.47 15.72
N VAL A 224 10.75 -5.58 16.22
CA VAL A 224 9.58 -4.91 15.67
C VAL A 224 9.64 -3.43 16.08
N ALA A 225 9.73 -2.54 15.09
CA ALA A 225 9.83 -1.11 15.32
C ALA A 225 8.48 -0.45 15.61
N ASP A 226 7.39 -0.99 15.02
CA ASP A 226 6.07 -0.37 15.06
C ASP A 226 4.97 -1.41 15.33
N ILE A 227 3.95 -0.98 16.08
CA ILE A 227 2.76 -1.75 16.43
C ILE A 227 1.60 -1.27 15.56
N PRO A 228 1.02 -2.12 14.69
CA PRO A 228 -0.19 -1.77 13.96
C PRO A 228 -1.39 -1.74 14.91
N ILE A 229 -2.17 -0.67 14.86
CA ILE A 229 -3.31 -0.42 15.74
C ILE A 229 -4.46 0.11 14.88
N THR A 230 -5.68 -0.28 15.22
CA THR A 230 -6.87 0.39 14.74
C THR A 230 -7.50 1.14 15.90
N ALA A 231 -7.56 2.47 15.82
CA ALA A 231 -7.98 3.34 16.90
C ALA A 231 -9.18 4.22 16.50
N SER A 232 -10.14 4.35 17.41
CA SER A 232 -11.15 5.41 17.35
C SER A 232 -10.65 6.70 18.01
N PHE A 233 -9.70 6.56 18.93
CA PHE A 233 -9.02 7.65 19.60
C PHE A 233 -7.62 7.21 20.06
N LEU A 234 -6.55 7.94 19.73
CA LEU A 234 -5.21 7.62 20.26
C LEU A 234 -4.36 8.86 20.44
N LEU A 235 -3.66 8.96 21.56
CA LEU A 235 -2.61 9.96 21.79
C LEU A 235 -1.25 9.27 21.72
N SER A 236 -0.38 9.72 20.82
CA SER A 236 0.94 9.11 20.61
C SER A 236 2.02 10.16 20.28
N PRO A 237 3.12 10.26 21.03
CA PRO A 237 4.24 11.15 20.69
C PRO A 237 5.06 10.57 19.52
N LEU A 238 5.49 11.45 18.61
CA LEU A 238 6.25 11.07 17.42
C LEU A 238 7.76 11.21 17.65
N GLY A 239 8.48 10.09 17.67
CA GLY A 239 9.93 10.06 17.85
C GLY A 239 10.38 9.74 19.28
N PRO A 240 11.70 9.79 19.54
CA PRO A 240 12.27 9.30 20.80
C PRO A 240 12.01 10.24 22.00
N PRO A 241 12.12 9.74 23.24
CA PRO A 241 11.97 10.55 24.44
C PRO A 241 13.09 11.60 24.56
N VAL A 242 12.74 12.73 25.17
CA VAL A 242 13.62 13.89 25.41
C VAL A 242 14.51 13.68 26.63
N ALA A 243 14.03 12.93 27.61
CA ALA A 243 14.78 12.62 28.82
C ALA A 243 14.34 11.30 29.44
N GLU A 244 15.24 10.68 30.17
CA GLU A 244 14.94 9.64 31.14
C GLU A 244 15.00 10.24 32.55
N VAL A 245 13.98 9.99 33.36
CA VAL A 245 13.86 10.57 34.71
C VAL A 245 13.68 9.45 35.72
N GLN A 246 14.58 9.38 36.69
CA GLN A 246 14.41 8.53 37.86
C GLN A 246 13.85 9.36 39.01
N VAL A 247 12.85 8.82 39.69
CA VAL A 247 12.16 9.48 40.81
C VAL A 247 12.23 8.60 42.04
N ARG A 248 12.61 9.19 43.17
CA ARG A 248 12.61 8.51 44.48
C ARG A 248 12.01 9.44 45.53
N SER A 249 10.95 8.98 46.18
CA SER A 249 10.32 9.69 47.30
C SER A 249 11.25 9.72 48.51
N ASP A 250 11.28 10.86 49.22
CA ASP A 250 11.98 11.00 50.49
C ASP A 250 11.21 10.31 51.64
N THR A 251 9.90 10.07 51.46
CA THR A 251 9.03 9.47 52.47
C THR A 251 8.45 8.12 52.02
N PRO A 252 8.15 7.19 52.95
CA PRO A 252 7.55 5.90 52.64
C PRO A 252 6.14 6.01 52.02
N GLU A 253 5.42 7.10 52.30
CA GLU A 253 4.08 7.33 51.76
C GLU A 253 4.09 7.60 50.25
N GLY A 254 5.24 8.01 49.69
CA GLY A 254 5.38 8.30 48.26
C GLY A 254 4.91 9.70 47.86
N ILE A 255 5.37 10.15 46.68
CA ILE A 255 4.95 11.40 46.03
C ILE A 255 3.61 11.19 45.31
N ALA A 256 2.67 12.13 45.44
CA ALA A 256 1.41 12.09 44.70
C ALA A 256 1.64 12.40 43.21
N LEU A 257 0.87 11.77 42.32
CA LEU A 257 0.95 12.04 40.88
C LEU A 257 0.74 13.53 40.55
N THR A 258 -0.12 14.25 41.26
CA THR A 258 -0.25 15.72 41.10
C THR A 258 1.07 16.46 41.30
N ASP A 259 1.77 16.17 42.40
CA ASP A 259 3.05 16.81 42.71
C ASP A 259 4.17 16.37 41.75
N LEU A 260 4.09 15.12 41.27
CA LEU A 260 4.97 14.61 40.22
C LEU A 260 4.79 15.41 38.93
N PHE A 261 3.56 15.63 38.48
CA PHE A 261 3.26 16.35 37.24
C PHE A 261 3.75 17.80 37.30
N ASP A 262 3.47 18.50 38.41
CA ASP A 262 3.95 19.88 38.64
C ASP A 262 5.48 19.98 38.58
N SER A 263 6.16 18.99 39.17
CA SER A 263 7.63 18.92 39.17
C SER A 263 8.17 18.70 37.75
N LEU A 264 7.59 17.76 36.99
CA LEU A 264 7.97 17.51 35.59
C LEU A 264 7.70 18.71 34.69
N HIS A 265 6.59 19.43 34.89
CA HIS A 265 6.30 20.67 34.18
C HIS A 265 7.36 21.74 34.46
N THR A 266 7.79 21.88 35.70
CA THR A 266 8.87 22.82 36.08
C THR A 266 10.18 22.45 35.39
N ILE A 267 10.55 21.17 35.42
CA ILE A 267 11.75 20.63 34.75
C ILE A 267 11.70 20.90 33.24
N ALA A 268 10.56 20.67 32.59
CA ALA A 268 10.39 20.88 31.16
C ALA A 268 10.48 22.37 30.76
N LYS A 269 9.92 23.27 31.58
CA LYS A 269 9.99 24.74 31.35
C LYS A 269 11.42 25.26 31.40
N GLU A 270 12.22 24.81 32.37
CA GLU A 270 13.62 25.24 32.51
C GLU A 270 14.51 24.68 31.40
N ALA A 271 14.16 23.50 30.86
CA ALA A 271 14.99 22.81 29.89
C ALA A 271 14.79 23.25 28.43
N ARG A 272 13.62 23.79 28.01
CA ARG A 272 13.31 23.98 26.58
C ARG A 272 12.40 25.20 26.24
N PRO A 273 12.78 26.05 25.26
CA PRO A 273 12.05 27.28 24.90
C PRO A 273 10.78 27.12 24.04
N HIS A 274 10.45 25.90 23.57
CA HIS A 274 9.28 25.64 22.69
C HIS A 274 8.26 24.66 23.32
N TYR A 275 8.20 24.65 24.64
CA TYR A 275 7.29 23.79 25.40
C TYR A 275 5.85 24.34 25.39
N LEU A 276 4.88 23.54 24.91
CA LEU A 276 3.47 23.95 24.79
C LEU A 276 2.62 23.75 26.05
N GLY A 277 3.22 23.44 27.19
CA GLY A 277 2.46 23.07 28.39
C GLY A 277 1.95 21.62 28.38
N ILE A 278 2.32 20.79 27.39
CA ILE A 278 1.87 19.39 27.28
C ILE A 278 3.05 18.44 27.48
N LEU A 279 2.93 17.50 28.41
CA LEU A 279 3.87 16.40 28.59
C LEU A 279 3.20 15.07 28.31
N CYS A 280 3.92 14.19 27.62
CA CYS A 280 3.60 12.78 27.56
C CYS A 280 4.75 12.01 28.20
N PHE A 281 4.47 10.94 28.95
CA PHE A 281 5.53 10.07 29.45
C PHE A 281 5.04 8.66 29.70
N SER A 282 5.92 7.70 29.42
CA SER A 282 5.76 6.34 29.92
C SER A 282 6.39 6.24 31.29
N PHE A 283 5.81 5.43 32.17
CA PHE A 283 6.35 5.20 33.50
C PHE A 283 6.27 3.74 33.90
N CYS A 284 7.24 3.32 34.69
CA CYS A 284 7.18 2.12 35.50
C CYS A 284 7.49 2.52 36.94
N ALA A 285 6.62 2.15 37.86
CA ALA A 285 6.63 2.70 39.21
C ALA A 285 6.21 1.69 40.27
N ASP A 286 6.85 1.77 41.44
CA ASP A 286 6.38 1.15 42.66
C ASP A 286 5.43 2.12 43.37
N SER A 287 4.23 1.63 43.70
CA SER A 287 3.15 2.44 44.23
C SER A 287 2.68 1.92 45.57
N PRO A 288 2.87 2.66 46.69
CA PRO A 288 2.31 2.28 48.00
C PRO A 288 0.80 2.49 48.12
N ASP A 289 0.18 3.37 47.32
CA ASP A 289 -1.27 3.63 47.34
C ASP A 289 -1.79 3.91 45.92
N VAL A 290 -2.49 2.93 45.32
CA VAL A 290 -3.08 3.06 43.98
C VAL A 290 -4.54 3.50 44.09
N ARG A 291 -4.84 4.66 43.49
CA ARG A 291 -6.19 5.22 43.41
C ARG A 291 -6.65 5.21 41.96
N VAL A 292 -7.83 4.66 41.69
CA VAL A 292 -8.38 4.56 40.32
C VAL A 292 -9.53 5.55 40.11
N LEU A 293 -9.69 6.03 38.88
CA LEU A 293 -10.83 6.84 38.43
C LEU A 293 -11.96 5.93 37.93
N GLY A 294 -13.16 6.01 38.53
CA GLY A 294 -14.34 5.23 38.12
C GLY A 294 -15.65 5.79 38.70
N PRO A 295 -16.83 5.40 38.17
CA PRO A 295 -18.12 5.86 38.68
C PRO A 295 -18.31 5.40 40.14
N ARG A 296 -18.75 6.33 41.00
CA ARG A 296 -19.17 6.02 42.39
C ARG A 296 -20.44 5.16 42.34
N THR A 297 -20.32 3.85 42.24
CA THR A 297 -21.39 2.94 42.67
C THR A 297 -21.30 2.71 44.18
N ALA A 298 -22.43 2.40 44.82
CA ALA A 298 -22.62 2.40 46.27
C ALA A 298 -21.64 1.53 47.09
N ASP A 299 -20.87 0.64 46.45
CA ASP A 299 -19.73 -0.08 47.05
C ASP A 299 -18.40 0.58 46.68
N SER A 300 -17.93 1.50 47.53
CA SER A 300 -16.66 2.22 47.37
C SER A 300 -15.42 1.44 47.86
N SER A 301 -15.59 0.15 48.18
CA SER A 301 -14.54 -0.76 48.66
C SER A 301 -13.86 -1.59 47.56
N VAL A 302 -14.35 -1.57 46.31
CA VAL A 302 -13.94 -2.52 45.25
C VAL A 302 -12.89 -1.95 44.27
N GLY A 303 -12.45 -0.69 44.41
CA GLY A 303 -11.62 -0.02 43.39
C GLY A 303 -10.32 0.66 43.85
N ASN A 304 -10.03 0.70 45.14
CA ASN A 304 -8.74 1.18 45.65
C ASN A 304 -7.90 -0.03 46.02
N PHE A 305 -6.62 -0.05 45.64
CA PHE A 305 -5.68 -1.10 46.04
C PHE A 305 -4.87 -0.55 47.22
N PRO A 306 -5.21 -0.92 48.48
CA PRO A 306 -4.51 -0.43 49.66
C PRO A 306 -3.16 -1.12 49.90
N SER A 307 -2.72 -2.01 49.01
CA SER A 307 -1.44 -2.72 49.06
C SER A 307 -0.46 -2.20 48.02
N ALA A 308 0.84 -2.35 48.29
CA ALA A 308 1.89 -2.02 47.34
C ALA A 308 1.68 -2.75 46.01
N ALA A 309 1.82 -2.03 44.89
CA ALA A 309 1.64 -2.56 43.55
C ALA A 309 2.69 -1.99 42.59
N PHE A 310 3.01 -2.76 41.55
CA PHE A 310 3.81 -2.30 40.44
C PHE A 310 2.89 -1.73 39.34
N LEU A 311 3.25 -0.55 38.82
CA LEU A 311 2.51 0.16 37.78
C LEU A 311 3.37 0.27 36.52
N ALA A 312 2.78 0.01 35.37
CA ALA A 312 3.37 0.34 34.07
C ALA A 312 2.34 1.08 33.22
N GLY A 313 2.59 2.35 32.91
CA GLY A 313 1.59 3.22 32.30
C GLY A 313 2.14 4.27 31.34
N CYS A 314 1.20 4.99 30.72
CA CYS A 314 1.44 6.18 29.93
C CYS A 314 0.54 7.30 30.48
N ALA A 315 1.09 8.50 30.56
CA ALA A 315 0.39 9.68 31.05
C ALA A 315 0.50 10.83 30.04
N VAL A 316 -0.60 11.55 29.86
CA VAL A 316 -0.67 12.82 29.13
C VAL A 316 -1.18 13.87 30.12
N VAL A 317 -0.33 14.84 30.41
CA VAL A 317 -0.57 15.88 31.41
C VAL A 317 -0.40 17.26 30.80
N VAL A 318 -1.21 18.20 31.26
CA VAL A 318 -1.36 19.52 30.65
C VAL A 318 -1.26 20.58 31.74
N ASP A 319 -0.40 21.56 31.52
CA ASP A 319 -0.38 22.82 32.23
C ASP A 319 -1.29 23.82 31.50
N THR A 320 -2.52 23.97 32.02
CA THR A 320 -3.56 24.81 31.41
C THR A 320 -3.19 26.30 31.40
N ALA A 321 -2.24 26.74 32.23
CA ALA A 321 -1.78 28.13 32.24
C ALA A 321 -0.89 28.46 31.03
N LEU A 322 -0.31 27.45 30.38
CA LEU A 322 0.55 27.59 29.20
C LEU A 322 -0.12 27.14 27.90
N PHE A 323 -1.42 26.86 27.95
CA PHE A 323 -2.15 26.34 26.81
C PHE A 323 -2.24 27.39 25.70
N PRO A 324 -1.81 27.09 24.46
CA PRO A 324 -1.92 28.05 23.36
C PRO A 324 -3.39 28.39 23.09
N PRO A 325 -3.73 29.66 22.79
CA PRO A 325 -5.12 30.06 22.52
C PRO A 325 -5.74 29.38 21.29
N ASP A 326 -4.92 28.83 20.40
CA ASP A 326 -5.36 28.09 19.19
C ASP A 326 -5.80 26.64 19.50
N PHE A 327 -5.52 26.14 20.70
CA PHE A 327 -5.90 24.79 21.13
C PHE A 327 -7.32 24.78 21.72
N ASN A 328 -8.31 24.82 20.84
CA ASN A 328 -9.73 24.80 21.22
C ASN A 328 -10.47 23.55 20.71
N GLY A 329 -11.67 23.31 21.26
CA GLY A 329 -12.55 22.23 20.82
C GLY A 329 -11.95 20.84 20.99
N VAL A 330 -11.86 20.09 19.89
CA VAL A 330 -11.48 18.67 19.88
C VAL A 330 -10.10 18.41 20.49
N ILE A 331 -9.12 19.27 20.21
CA ILE A 331 -7.74 19.07 20.71
C ILE A 331 -7.70 19.21 22.23
N ALA A 332 -8.40 20.21 22.78
CA ALA A 332 -8.51 20.38 24.23
C ALA A 332 -9.21 19.17 24.87
N ASP A 333 -10.32 18.70 24.29
CA ASP A 333 -11.08 17.54 24.79
C ASP A 333 -10.32 16.21 24.67
N ALA A 334 -9.41 16.10 23.69
CA ALA A 334 -8.52 14.96 23.54
C ALA A 334 -7.48 14.90 24.65
N LEU A 335 -6.92 16.03 25.08
CA LEU A 335 -5.78 16.05 26.01
C LEU A 335 -6.17 15.80 27.48
N VAL A 336 -7.41 16.11 27.86
CA VAL A 336 -7.93 15.90 29.22
C VAL A 336 -9.09 14.92 29.23
N ARG A 337 -9.38 14.31 30.37
CA ARG A 337 -10.56 13.47 30.59
C ARG A 337 -11.63 14.25 31.36
N ARG A 338 -12.84 14.33 30.80
CA ARG A 338 -14.04 14.83 31.52
C ARG A 338 -14.81 13.65 32.08
N MET A 339 -15.08 13.64 33.38
CA MET A 339 -15.86 12.59 34.03
C MET A 339 -17.23 13.11 34.47
N PRO A 340 -18.33 12.36 34.24
CA PRO A 340 -19.64 12.70 34.81
C PRO A 340 -19.55 12.83 36.34
N GLY A 341 -19.96 13.97 36.88
CA GLY A 341 -19.96 14.25 38.33
C GLY A 341 -18.66 14.84 38.89
N PHE A 342 -17.65 15.13 38.07
CA PHE A 342 -16.47 15.91 38.44
C PHE A 342 -16.44 17.23 37.65
N PRO A 343 -16.41 18.40 38.31
CA PRO A 343 -16.42 19.70 37.63
C PRO A 343 -15.09 20.02 36.93
N ASP A 344 -13.98 19.44 37.41
CA ASP A 344 -12.63 19.72 36.92
C ASP A 344 -12.15 18.69 35.89
N THR A 345 -11.32 19.13 34.95
CA THR A 345 -10.62 18.27 33.98
C THR A 345 -9.56 17.43 34.68
N VAL A 346 -9.53 16.13 34.38
CA VAL A 346 -8.55 15.20 34.96
C VAL A 346 -7.51 14.82 33.91
N PRO A 347 -6.21 14.77 34.24
CA PRO A 347 -5.19 14.30 33.32
C PRO A 347 -5.42 12.84 32.90
N ARG A 348 -4.95 12.46 31.72
CA ARG A 348 -5.09 11.10 31.20
C ARG A 348 -3.93 10.25 31.69
N VAL A 349 -4.19 9.37 32.64
CA VAL A 349 -3.19 8.45 33.19
C VAL A 349 -3.77 7.05 33.09
N THR A 350 -3.20 6.21 32.24
CA THR A 350 -3.63 4.82 32.07
C THR A 350 -2.46 3.89 32.33
N ALA A 351 -2.67 2.87 33.17
CA ALA A 351 -1.62 1.96 33.59
C ALA A 351 -2.14 0.54 33.76
N LEU A 352 -1.25 -0.42 33.51
CA LEU A 352 -1.35 -1.78 34.04
C LEU A 352 -0.97 -1.78 35.52
N VAL A 353 -1.83 -2.36 36.34
CA VAL A 353 -1.64 -2.52 37.79
C VAL A 353 -1.36 -3.99 38.07
N PHE A 354 -0.20 -4.27 38.66
CA PHE A 354 0.22 -5.60 39.07
C PHE A 354 0.31 -5.65 40.61
N SER A 355 -0.65 -6.32 41.24
CA SER A 355 -0.71 -6.41 42.71
C SER A 355 0.28 -7.41 43.32
N ASP A 356 0.70 -8.41 42.54
CA ASP A 356 1.47 -9.56 43.03
C ASP A 356 2.94 -9.57 42.55
N LEU A 357 3.43 -8.46 41.98
CA LEU A 357 4.84 -8.32 41.58
C LEU A 357 5.65 -7.60 42.67
N PRO A 358 6.71 -8.22 43.23
CA PRO A 358 7.57 -7.59 44.22
C PRO A 358 8.43 -6.47 43.62
N ALA A 359 8.62 -5.39 44.37
CA ALA A 359 9.53 -4.30 44.02
C ALA A 359 11.01 -4.75 44.15
N GLU A 360 11.80 -4.64 43.08
CA GLU A 360 13.25 -4.95 43.09
C GLU A 360 14.10 -3.68 42.91
N GLU A 361 15.10 -3.44 43.77
CA GLU A 361 15.85 -2.17 43.84
C GLU A 361 16.71 -1.85 42.59
N ASP A 362 17.11 -2.84 41.79
CA ASP A 362 18.15 -2.67 40.74
C ASP A 362 17.70 -2.98 39.29
N ALA A 363 16.42 -3.30 39.05
CA ALA A 363 15.97 -3.73 37.72
C ALA A 363 15.56 -2.55 36.81
N ALA A 364 16.07 -2.53 35.58
CA ALA A 364 15.63 -1.58 34.56
C ALA A 364 14.13 -1.81 34.23
N PRO A 365 13.28 -0.78 34.26
CA PRO A 365 11.82 -0.99 34.33
C PRO A 365 11.17 -1.68 33.13
N GLY A 366 11.77 -1.58 31.93
CA GLY A 366 11.31 -2.35 30.76
C GLY A 366 11.43 -3.87 30.97
N SER A 367 12.40 -4.32 31.76
CA SER A 367 12.55 -5.74 32.11
C SER A 367 11.49 -6.24 33.10
N LEU A 368 10.96 -5.34 33.95
CA LEU A 368 9.89 -5.67 34.90
C LEU A 368 8.54 -5.80 34.20
N LEU A 369 8.27 -4.99 33.17
CA LEU A 369 7.07 -5.15 32.34
C LEU A 369 7.07 -6.49 31.59
N GLU A 370 8.17 -6.84 30.91
CA GLU A 370 8.29 -8.13 30.21
C GLU A 370 8.12 -9.31 31.18
N ARG A 371 8.74 -9.24 32.36
CA ARG A 371 8.56 -10.25 33.42
C ARG A 371 7.12 -10.31 33.92
N GLY A 372 6.47 -9.17 34.17
CA GLY A 372 5.11 -9.12 34.68
C GLY A 372 4.08 -9.66 33.69
N LEU A 373 4.26 -9.39 32.41
CA LEU A 373 3.43 -9.97 31.34
C LEU A 373 3.74 -11.46 31.12
N SER A 374 4.98 -11.90 31.37
CA SER A 374 5.38 -13.31 31.20
C SER A 374 5.12 -14.18 32.45
N SER A 375 4.91 -13.59 33.62
CA SER A 375 4.76 -14.32 34.89
C SER A 375 3.38 -14.95 35.06
N GLY A 376 2.40 -14.58 34.22
CA GLY A 376 1.01 -14.99 34.35
C GLY A 376 0.27 -14.32 35.52
N ALA A 377 0.87 -13.34 36.18
CA ALA A 377 0.20 -12.55 37.22
C ALA A 377 -0.94 -11.72 36.59
N PRO A 378 -2.14 -11.66 37.21
CA PRO A 378 -3.25 -10.89 36.68
C PRO A 378 -2.90 -9.39 36.69
N ALA A 379 -2.91 -8.78 35.51
CA ALA A 379 -2.71 -7.34 35.34
C ALA A 379 -4.06 -6.67 35.08
N LEU A 380 -4.29 -5.52 35.72
CA LEU A 380 -5.52 -4.73 35.52
C LEU A 380 -5.21 -3.43 34.80
N LEU A 381 -5.89 -3.17 33.68
CA LEU A 381 -5.77 -1.90 32.95
C LEU A 381 -6.71 -0.88 33.58
N ARG A 382 -6.15 0.21 34.10
CA ARG A 382 -6.88 1.20 34.90
C ARG A 382 -6.51 2.64 34.56
N HIS A 383 -7.50 3.52 34.71
CA HIS A 383 -7.29 4.97 34.71
C HIS A 383 -6.92 5.41 36.12
N LEU A 384 -5.71 5.93 36.32
CA LEU A 384 -5.24 6.31 37.65
C LEU A 384 -5.73 7.71 38.04
N SER A 385 -6.05 7.86 39.32
CA SER A 385 -6.34 9.15 39.92
C SER A 385 -5.04 9.91 40.18
N PRO A 386 -5.03 11.25 40.02
CA PRO A 386 -3.89 12.09 40.39
C PRO A 386 -3.49 11.99 41.88
N ARG A 387 -4.34 11.38 42.73
CA ARG A 387 -4.04 11.10 44.14
C ARG A 387 -3.23 9.82 44.37
N THR A 388 -2.99 9.01 43.33
CA THR A 388 -2.11 7.84 43.41
C THR A 388 -0.71 8.29 43.85
N ARG A 389 -0.09 7.51 44.73
CA ARG A 389 1.23 7.83 45.29
C ARG A 389 2.26 6.85 44.78
N ILE A 390 3.46 7.34 44.50
CA ILE A 390 4.58 6.58 43.97
C ILE A 390 5.77 6.70 44.92
N SER A 391 6.38 5.57 45.29
CA SER A 391 7.61 5.58 46.09
C SER A 391 8.85 5.71 45.20
N ARG A 392 8.84 5.03 44.05
CA ARG A 392 9.94 5.03 43.08
C ARG A 392 9.40 4.89 41.66
N ALA A 393 9.96 5.62 40.70
CA ALA A 393 9.61 5.45 39.29
C ALA A 393 10.79 5.71 38.37
N THR A 394 10.72 5.12 37.17
CA THR A 394 11.49 5.57 36.01
C THR A 394 10.54 5.99 34.91
N LEU A 395 10.81 7.14 34.33
CA LEU A 395 9.97 7.82 33.36
C LEU A 395 10.76 8.05 32.08
N ARG A 396 10.12 7.87 30.92
CA ARG A 396 10.63 8.41 29.64
C ARG A 396 9.77 9.59 29.27
N LEU A 397 10.37 10.77 29.26
CA LEU A 397 9.68 12.04 29.14
C LEU A 397 9.67 12.53 27.68
N PHE A 398 8.49 12.87 27.19
CA PHE A 398 8.25 13.49 25.89
C PHE A 398 7.74 14.92 26.12
N VAL A 399 8.56 15.90 25.74
CA VAL A 399 8.21 17.32 25.81
C VAL A 399 7.54 17.72 24.50
N ILE A 400 6.25 18.04 24.55
CA ILE A 400 5.47 18.32 23.34
C ILE A 400 5.68 19.77 22.88
N SER A 401 6.05 19.90 21.61
CA SER A 401 6.34 21.16 20.91
C SER A 401 5.41 21.43 19.72
N GLY A 402 4.58 20.45 19.37
CA GLY A 402 3.55 20.56 18.33
C GLY A 402 2.47 19.50 18.52
N VAL A 403 1.28 19.73 17.96
CA VAL A 403 0.19 18.75 17.95
C VAL A 403 -0.34 18.59 16.52
N ARG A 404 -0.53 17.34 16.12
CA ARG A 404 -1.10 16.96 14.82
C ARG A 404 -2.37 16.15 15.05
N LEU A 405 -3.48 16.61 14.48
CA LEU A 405 -4.73 15.85 14.45
C LEU A 405 -4.76 14.98 13.19
N HIS A 406 -4.91 13.67 13.37
CA HIS A 406 -5.04 12.69 12.32
C HIS A 406 -6.46 12.12 12.32
N THR A 407 -7.28 12.58 11.36
CA THR A 407 -8.67 12.13 11.18
C THR A 407 -8.80 11.00 10.14
N GLY A 408 -7.67 10.39 9.75
CA GLY A 408 -7.57 9.50 8.59
C GLY A 408 -7.31 10.26 7.28
N THR A 409 -6.93 9.52 6.24
CA THR A 409 -6.63 10.04 4.90
C THR A 409 -7.85 10.75 4.30
N ARG A 410 -7.68 12.02 3.90
CA ARG A 410 -8.72 12.76 3.18
C ARG A 410 -8.79 12.26 1.74
N ILE A 411 -9.97 11.88 1.27
CA ILE A 411 -10.19 11.48 -0.13
C ILE A 411 -10.85 12.64 -0.85
N VAL A 412 -10.26 13.07 -1.96
CA VAL A 412 -10.80 14.11 -2.83
C VAL A 412 -11.02 13.52 -4.21
N PHE A 413 -12.21 13.75 -4.77
CA PHE A 413 -12.55 13.32 -6.12
C PHE A 413 -12.44 14.46 -7.10
N GLU A 414 -11.81 14.20 -8.23
CA GLU A 414 -11.83 15.09 -9.39
C GLU A 414 -12.70 14.49 -10.50
N GLY A 415 -14.03 14.63 -10.34
CA GLY A 415 -15.04 14.11 -11.27
C GLY A 415 -16.28 13.55 -10.55
N ASP A 416 -17.27 13.11 -11.32
CA ASP A 416 -18.42 12.35 -10.78
C ASP A 416 -18.04 10.88 -10.63
N VAL A 417 -18.25 10.31 -9.44
CA VAL A 417 -17.91 8.92 -9.11
C VAL A 417 -19.17 8.18 -8.70
N ARG A 418 -19.74 7.42 -9.63
CA ARG A 418 -20.91 6.58 -9.39
C ARG A 418 -20.49 5.25 -8.77
N GLY A 419 -21.30 4.74 -7.84
CA GLY A 419 -21.03 3.44 -7.19
C GLY A 419 -20.07 3.50 -6.00
N TRP A 420 -19.63 4.70 -5.60
CA TRP A 420 -18.85 4.86 -4.37
C TRP A 420 -19.64 4.43 -3.13
N ASN A 421 -18.98 3.74 -2.19
CA ASN A 421 -19.61 3.23 -0.96
C ASN A 421 -18.64 3.29 0.23
N ALA A 422 -19.14 2.99 1.44
CA ALA A 422 -18.35 3.07 2.67
C ALA A 422 -17.20 2.05 2.73
N ASP A 423 -17.34 0.87 2.09
CA ASP A 423 -16.27 -0.12 1.99
C ASP A 423 -15.11 0.40 1.12
N TYR A 424 -15.41 1.01 -0.03
CA TYR A 424 -14.42 1.65 -0.89
C TYR A 424 -13.67 2.78 -0.18
N GLU A 425 -14.37 3.57 0.64
CA GLU A 425 -13.71 4.58 1.48
C GLU A 425 -12.74 3.96 2.48
N ARG A 426 -13.14 2.88 3.17
CA ARG A 426 -12.28 2.16 4.11
C ARG A 426 -11.07 1.54 3.42
N ILE A 427 -11.28 0.89 2.29
CA ILE A 427 -10.21 0.27 1.48
C ILE A 427 -9.21 1.35 1.06
N THR A 428 -9.69 2.47 0.52
CA THR A 428 -8.85 3.57 0.05
C THR A 428 -8.01 4.17 1.19
N LYS A 429 -8.61 4.38 2.37
CA LYS A 429 -7.88 4.85 3.56
C LYS A 429 -6.87 3.82 4.06
N SER A 430 -7.20 2.53 3.99
CA SER A 430 -6.33 1.44 4.41
C SER A 430 -5.08 1.35 3.55
N VAL A 431 -5.22 1.48 2.22
CA VAL A 431 -4.08 1.43 1.29
C VAL A 431 -3.24 2.73 1.26
N HIS A 432 -3.72 3.80 1.92
CA HIS A 432 -3.07 5.11 2.02
C HIS A 432 -2.87 5.55 3.47
N ILE A 433 -2.52 4.61 4.36
CA ILE A 433 -2.40 4.84 5.80
C ILE A 433 -1.41 5.97 6.16
N ASP A 434 -0.34 6.13 5.39
CA ASP A 434 0.72 7.12 5.62
C ASP A 434 0.45 8.47 4.93
N CYS A 435 -0.69 8.61 4.26
CA CYS A 435 -1.06 9.80 3.48
C CYS A 435 -1.98 10.73 4.29
N SER A 436 -1.76 12.04 4.17
CA SER A 436 -2.73 13.03 4.66
C SER A 436 -3.94 13.14 3.73
N GLU A 437 -3.71 13.03 2.43
CA GLU A 437 -4.70 13.28 1.40
C GLU A 437 -4.42 12.46 0.15
N VAL A 438 -5.48 12.04 -0.53
CA VAL A 438 -5.42 11.37 -1.83
C VAL A 438 -6.41 11.99 -2.79
N HIS A 439 -5.93 12.34 -3.98
CA HIS A 439 -6.73 12.85 -5.09
C HIS A 439 -6.98 11.72 -6.08
N LEU A 440 -8.25 11.33 -6.22
CA LEU A 440 -8.67 10.24 -7.10
C LEU A 440 -9.28 10.81 -8.38
N HIS A 441 -8.64 10.49 -9.51
CA HIS A 441 -9.09 10.87 -10.85
C HIS A 441 -9.59 9.62 -11.58
N PRO A 442 -10.89 9.51 -11.91
CA PRO A 442 -11.42 8.33 -12.58
C PRO A 442 -10.70 8.05 -13.91
N ILE A 443 -10.18 6.84 -14.06
CA ILE A 443 -9.75 6.28 -15.33
C ILE A 443 -10.90 5.37 -15.76
N SER A 444 -11.54 5.69 -16.89
CA SER A 444 -12.72 5.02 -17.44
C SER A 444 -12.88 3.55 -17.03
N GLY A 445 -13.92 3.24 -16.24
CA GLY A 445 -14.22 1.88 -15.78
C GLY A 445 -14.69 0.96 -16.92
N GLY A 446 -14.24 -0.29 -16.91
CA GLY A 446 -14.71 -1.33 -17.83
C GLY A 446 -16.19 -1.69 -17.62
N TYR A 447 -16.71 -2.56 -18.49
CA TYR A 447 -18.08 -3.09 -18.44
C TYR A 447 -18.43 -3.86 -17.16
N SER A 448 -17.42 -4.18 -16.33
CA SER A 448 -17.51 -4.90 -15.06
C SER A 448 -18.07 -4.08 -13.90
N GLY A 449 -18.12 -2.74 -14.01
CA GLY A 449 -18.51 -1.87 -12.90
C GLY A 449 -17.39 -1.61 -11.88
N SER A 450 -16.15 -2.04 -12.18
CA SER A 450 -14.95 -1.73 -11.38
C SER A 450 -14.65 -0.23 -11.42
N LEU A 451 -14.22 0.33 -10.29
CA LEU A 451 -13.73 1.71 -10.22
C LEU A 451 -12.21 1.71 -10.30
N VAL A 452 -11.68 2.42 -11.29
CA VAL A 452 -10.24 2.58 -11.47
C VAL A 452 -9.91 4.06 -11.42
N PHE A 453 -8.89 4.42 -10.64
CA PHE A 453 -8.48 5.80 -10.45
C PHE A 453 -6.98 5.95 -10.71
N ARG A 454 -6.60 7.07 -11.32
CA ARG A 454 -5.28 7.62 -11.10
C ARG A 454 -5.29 8.20 -9.69
N ASP A 455 -4.26 7.86 -8.94
CA ASP A 455 -4.16 8.14 -7.52
C ASP A 455 -2.97 9.07 -7.28
N ASP A 456 -3.28 10.30 -6.89
CA ASP A 456 -2.32 11.34 -6.56
C ASP A 456 -2.31 11.55 -5.03
N ALA A 457 -1.46 10.79 -4.35
CA ALA A 457 -1.33 10.77 -2.89
C ALA A 457 -0.33 11.82 -2.35
N TYR A 458 -0.62 12.36 -1.16
CA TYR A 458 0.20 13.32 -0.43
C TYR A 458 0.49 12.81 0.97
N ASP A 459 1.76 12.76 1.35
CA ASP A 459 2.19 12.33 2.68
C ASP A 459 1.75 13.33 3.78
N HIS A 460 1.98 12.99 5.04
CA HIS A 460 1.65 13.87 6.16
C HIS A 460 2.50 15.15 6.27
N THR A 461 3.50 15.32 5.42
CA THR A 461 4.30 16.55 5.29
C THR A 461 3.84 17.43 4.12
N GLY A 462 2.88 16.95 3.33
CA GLY A 462 2.36 17.62 2.15
C GLY A 462 3.18 17.36 0.88
N ARG A 463 4.10 16.39 0.90
CA ARG A 463 4.87 15.98 -0.27
C ARG A 463 4.03 15.04 -1.12
N ARG A 464 3.96 15.30 -2.42
CA ARG A 464 3.32 14.41 -3.39
C ARG A 464 4.16 13.17 -3.64
N GLU A 465 3.53 12.00 -3.57
CA GLU A 465 4.14 10.72 -3.91
C GLU A 465 4.19 10.51 -5.43
N MET A 466 4.73 9.37 -5.88
CA MET A 466 4.60 8.98 -7.27
C MET A 466 3.12 8.70 -7.58
N PRO A 467 2.65 8.95 -8.82
CA PRO A 467 1.28 8.62 -9.17
C PRO A 467 1.08 7.09 -9.14
N PHE A 468 0.00 6.67 -8.49
CA PHE A 468 -0.43 5.28 -8.44
C PHE A 468 -1.69 5.06 -9.26
N VAL A 469 -2.09 3.80 -9.41
CA VAL A 469 -3.42 3.46 -9.91
C VAL A 469 -4.14 2.62 -8.87
N LEU A 470 -5.27 3.11 -8.40
CA LEU A 470 -6.14 2.41 -7.44
C LEU A 470 -7.28 1.75 -8.19
N LYS A 471 -7.38 0.43 -8.09
CA LYS A 471 -8.54 -0.33 -8.58
C LYS A 471 -9.36 -0.85 -7.42
N LEU A 472 -10.67 -0.63 -7.48
CA LEU A 472 -11.66 -1.05 -6.50
C LEU A 472 -12.77 -1.87 -7.19
N ASP A 473 -13.11 -3.02 -6.61
CA ASP A 473 -14.14 -3.90 -7.14
C ASP A 473 -14.66 -4.86 -6.06
N ARG A 474 -15.57 -5.77 -6.42
CA ARG A 474 -15.92 -6.94 -5.63
C ARG A 474 -14.67 -7.77 -5.31
N TRP A 475 -14.67 -8.34 -4.10
CA TRP A 475 -13.52 -9.10 -3.61
C TRP A 475 -13.15 -10.26 -4.53
N GLU A 476 -14.11 -10.94 -5.15
CA GLU A 476 -13.83 -12.07 -6.04
C GLU A 476 -12.99 -11.65 -7.26
N ASN A 477 -13.28 -10.48 -7.83
CA ASN A 477 -12.55 -9.95 -8.98
C ASN A 477 -11.14 -9.50 -8.58
N ILE A 478 -11.03 -8.79 -7.46
CA ILE A 478 -9.75 -8.34 -6.90
C ILE A 478 -8.88 -9.52 -6.52
N GLN A 479 -9.47 -10.57 -5.95
CA GLN A 479 -8.77 -11.79 -5.60
C GLN A 479 -8.23 -12.49 -6.85
N ALA A 480 -9.05 -12.66 -7.90
CA ALA A 480 -8.60 -13.24 -9.17
C ALA A 480 -7.45 -12.44 -9.79
N GLU A 481 -7.50 -11.11 -9.72
CA GLU A 481 -6.45 -10.22 -10.19
C GLU A 481 -5.14 -10.36 -9.39
N ILE A 482 -5.22 -10.46 -8.07
CA ILE A 482 -4.07 -10.74 -7.20
C ILE A 482 -3.46 -12.11 -7.55
N GLU A 483 -4.29 -13.13 -7.74
CA GLU A 483 -3.85 -14.49 -8.08
C GLU A 483 -3.17 -14.53 -9.46
N GLY A 484 -3.72 -13.84 -10.46
CA GLY A 484 -3.11 -13.71 -11.78
C GLY A 484 -1.77 -12.97 -11.74
N TYR A 485 -1.68 -11.88 -10.97
CA TYR A 485 -0.44 -11.12 -10.80
C TYR A 485 0.63 -11.93 -10.05
N GLU A 486 0.32 -12.44 -8.86
CA GLU A 486 1.29 -13.16 -8.01
C GLU A 486 1.67 -14.53 -8.59
N GLY A 487 0.69 -15.25 -9.14
CA GLY A 487 0.86 -16.59 -9.69
C GLY A 487 1.56 -16.61 -11.05
N HIS A 488 1.34 -15.57 -11.87
CA HIS A 488 1.80 -15.56 -13.26
C HIS A 488 2.74 -14.40 -13.59
N VAL A 489 2.28 -13.15 -13.48
CA VAL A 489 3.06 -11.96 -13.91
C VAL A 489 4.39 -11.85 -13.16
N LYS A 490 4.33 -11.91 -11.82
CA LYS A 490 5.49 -11.84 -10.94
C LYS A 490 6.46 -13.01 -11.14
N ARG A 491 5.97 -14.15 -11.63
CA ARG A 491 6.75 -15.38 -11.77
C ARG A 491 7.41 -15.54 -13.13
N TYR A 492 6.72 -15.24 -14.21
CA TYR A 492 7.15 -15.56 -15.57
C TYR A 492 7.57 -14.36 -16.41
N ILE A 493 7.12 -13.16 -16.06
CA ILE A 493 7.22 -11.99 -16.95
C ILE A 493 8.32 -11.05 -16.47
N GLN A 494 8.26 -10.63 -15.19
CA GLN A 494 9.20 -9.81 -14.40
C GLN A 494 9.81 -8.53 -14.99
N ASN A 495 9.88 -8.37 -16.32
CA ASN A 495 10.64 -7.33 -17.00
C ASN A 495 9.83 -6.06 -17.29
N ASN A 496 8.49 -6.08 -17.17
CA ASN A 496 7.63 -4.95 -17.49
C ASN A 496 6.67 -4.55 -16.36
N ALA A 497 7.28 -3.93 -15.35
CA ALA A 497 6.97 -2.57 -14.92
C ALA A 497 5.64 -2.22 -14.22
N THR A 498 4.70 -3.13 -14.00
CA THR A 498 3.59 -2.92 -13.04
C THR A 498 3.87 -3.65 -11.72
N GLN A 499 3.70 -2.98 -10.58
CA GLN A 499 3.86 -3.59 -9.26
C GLN A 499 2.66 -3.30 -8.36
N VAL A 500 2.14 -4.34 -7.71
CA VAL A 500 1.17 -4.19 -6.61
C VAL A 500 1.93 -3.79 -5.34
N ILE A 501 1.65 -2.59 -4.83
CA ILE A 501 2.26 -2.06 -3.59
C ILE A 501 1.41 -2.45 -2.39
N GLN A 502 0.12 -2.19 -2.46
CA GLN A 502 -0.82 -2.45 -1.37
C GLN A 502 -2.09 -3.11 -1.89
N LYS A 503 -2.75 -3.85 -1.00
CA LYS A 503 -4.06 -4.46 -1.23
C LYS A 503 -4.85 -4.44 0.07
N ALA A 504 -6.15 -4.17 -0.01
CA ALA A 504 -7.03 -4.18 1.14
C ALA A 504 -8.40 -4.75 0.79
N ARG A 505 -9.11 -5.19 1.82
CA ARG A 505 -10.47 -5.72 1.74
C ARG A 505 -11.33 -5.02 2.78
N SER A 506 -12.60 -4.78 2.44
CA SER A 506 -13.64 -4.36 3.37
C SER A 506 -14.96 -4.96 2.92
N GLY A 507 -15.59 -5.76 3.78
CA GLY A 507 -16.84 -6.45 3.44
C GLY A 507 -16.71 -7.36 2.21
N GLY A 508 -17.62 -7.17 1.25
CA GLY A 508 -17.64 -7.87 -0.03
C GLY A 508 -16.77 -7.23 -1.13
N TYR A 509 -15.98 -6.21 -0.78
CA TYR A 509 -15.20 -5.42 -1.74
C TYR A 509 -13.69 -5.50 -1.44
N GLY A 510 -12.88 -5.26 -2.46
CA GLY A 510 -11.43 -5.19 -2.36
C GLY A 510 -10.85 -4.00 -3.13
N GLY A 511 -9.58 -3.74 -2.90
CA GLY A 511 -8.81 -2.79 -3.69
C GLY A 511 -7.35 -3.16 -3.82
N ILE A 512 -6.76 -2.75 -4.94
CA ILE A 512 -5.35 -2.95 -5.30
C ILE A 512 -4.75 -1.60 -5.70
N LEU A 513 -3.59 -1.29 -5.14
CA LEU A 513 -2.80 -0.11 -5.48
C LEU A 513 -1.59 -0.50 -6.32
N TYR A 514 -1.55 0.01 -7.54
CA TYR A 514 -0.50 -0.22 -8.53
C TYR A 514 0.52 0.92 -8.56
N THR A 515 1.80 0.58 -8.70
CA THR A 515 2.85 1.51 -9.12
C THR A 515 3.51 1.03 -10.40
N PHE A 516 4.23 1.95 -11.05
CA PHE A 516 4.82 1.71 -12.36
C PHE A 516 6.32 2.03 -12.38
N VAL A 517 7.11 1.07 -12.83
CA VAL A 517 8.56 1.24 -12.99
C VAL A 517 8.83 2.11 -14.22
N GLY A 518 9.70 3.11 -14.06
CA GLY A 518 10.12 4.00 -15.14
C GLY A 518 9.35 5.31 -15.24
N ILE A 519 8.39 5.55 -14.35
CA ILE A 519 7.65 6.81 -14.34
C ILE A 519 8.59 8.01 -14.06
N GLY A 520 8.47 9.06 -14.87
CA GLY A 520 9.39 10.22 -14.88
C GLY A 520 9.37 11.11 -13.63
N GLY A 521 8.49 10.83 -12.66
CA GLY A 521 8.39 11.56 -11.40
C GLY A 521 6.94 11.81 -10.94
N PRO A 522 6.75 12.50 -9.80
CA PRO A 522 5.43 12.79 -9.21
C PRO A 522 4.47 13.59 -10.08
N GLN A 523 4.98 14.27 -11.11
CA GLN A 523 4.17 15.08 -12.03
C GLN A 523 3.77 14.32 -13.30
N SER A 524 4.21 13.06 -13.45
CA SER A 524 3.93 12.26 -14.64
C SER A 524 2.43 11.99 -14.75
N ARG A 525 1.89 12.14 -15.95
CA ARG A 525 0.50 11.78 -16.22
C ARG A 525 0.42 10.31 -16.62
N ILE A 526 -0.55 9.59 -16.07
CA ILE A 526 -0.92 8.24 -16.49
C ILE A 526 -2.27 8.31 -17.20
N PHE A 527 -2.37 7.70 -18.38
CA PHE A 527 -3.60 7.59 -19.16
C PHE A 527 -3.66 6.26 -19.92
N SER A 528 -4.83 5.88 -20.44
CA SER A 528 -5.01 4.61 -21.16
C SER A 528 -4.64 4.71 -22.64
N LEU A 529 -4.28 3.58 -23.24
CA LEU A 529 -4.06 3.47 -24.68
C LEU A 529 -5.33 3.82 -25.47
N GLU A 530 -6.52 3.62 -24.90
CA GLU A 530 -7.79 4.03 -25.49
C GLU A 530 -7.86 5.56 -25.67
N GLU A 531 -7.47 6.32 -24.64
CA GLU A 531 -7.42 7.79 -24.72
C GLU A 531 -6.41 8.23 -25.80
N TYR A 532 -5.23 7.61 -25.82
CA TYR A 532 -4.20 7.89 -26.82
C TYR A 532 -4.70 7.58 -28.24
N TYR A 533 -5.31 6.41 -28.42
CA TYR A 533 -5.89 5.99 -29.69
C TYR A 533 -6.91 7.01 -30.19
N ARG A 534 -7.82 7.52 -29.37
CA ARG A 534 -8.84 8.47 -29.83
C ARG A 534 -8.28 9.83 -30.23
N THR A 535 -7.17 10.25 -29.64
CA THR A 535 -6.66 11.63 -29.74
C THR A 535 -5.49 11.79 -30.71
N HIS A 536 -4.83 10.70 -31.13
CA HIS A 536 -3.60 10.75 -31.93
C HIS A 536 -3.78 10.21 -33.36
N PRO A 537 -2.97 10.63 -34.34
CA PRO A 537 -3.05 10.15 -35.71
C PRO A 537 -2.58 8.68 -35.85
N THR A 538 -2.96 8.05 -36.96
CA THR A 538 -2.71 6.62 -37.22
C THR A 538 -1.25 6.22 -37.08
N ASP A 539 -0.30 6.97 -37.65
CA ASP A 539 1.12 6.60 -37.64
C ASP A 539 1.72 6.60 -36.22
N GLU A 540 1.27 7.52 -35.36
CA GLU A 540 1.68 7.54 -33.95
C GLU A 540 1.11 6.37 -33.17
N VAL A 541 -0.17 6.03 -33.40
CA VAL A 541 -0.80 4.85 -32.80
C VAL A 541 -0.08 3.57 -33.22
N LEU A 542 0.22 3.39 -34.50
CA LEU A 542 0.95 2.22 -35.00
C LEU A 542 2.34 2.09 -34.33
N ALA A 543 3.00 3.21 -34.06
CA ALA A 543 4.27 3.22 -33.33
C ALA A 543 4.11 2.76 -31.88
N ILE A 544 3.05 3.17 -31.18
CA ILE A 544 2.76 2.70 -29.81
C ILE A 544 2.44 1.20 -29.79
N PHE A 545 1.66 0.70 -30.75
CA PHE A 545 1.42 -0.74 -30.89
C PHE A 545 2.71 -1.52 -31.15
N ASP A 546 3.67 -0.94 -31.89
CA ASP A 546 4.98 -1.57 -32.08
C ASP A 546 5.79 -1.65 -30.79
N ILE A 547 5.76 -0.59 -29.96
CA ILE A 547 6.37 -0.61 -28.63
C ILE A 547 5.68 -1.66 -27.74
N LEU A 548 4.34 -1.69 -27.73
CA LEU A 548 3.56 -2.65 -26.94
C LEU A 548 3.95 -4.09 -27.29
N PHE A 549 3.90 -4.48 -28.56
CA PHE A 549 4.16 -5.87 -28.95
C PHE A 549 5.65 -6.24 -28.90
N ARG A 550 6.55 -5.37 -29.35
CA ARG A 550 7.99 -5.71 -29.44
C ARG A 550 8.76 -5.51 -28.15
N LYS A 551 8.33 -4.61 -27.27
CA LYS A 551 9.02 -4.34 -25.99
C LYS A 551 8.27 -4.93 -24.80
N VAL A 552 6.96 -4.70 -24.68
CA VAL A 552 6.18 -5.10 -23.50
C VAL A 552 5.75 -6.56 -23.59
N LEU A 553 4.99 -6.92 -24.62
CA LEU A 553 4.40 -8.26 -24.76
C LEU A 553 5.40 -9.30 -25.26
N ARG A 554 6.60 -8.88 -25.70
CA ARG A 554 7.66 -9.82 -26.09
C ARG A 554 8.03 -10.79 -24.96
N SER A 555 8.02 -10.36 -23.70
CA SER A 555 8.26 -11.26 -22.56
C SER A 555 7.07 -12.18 -22.26
N TRP A 556 5.87 -11.83 -22.71
CA TRP A 556 4.65 -12.63 -22.54
C TRP A 556 4.64 -13.78 -23.56
N TYR A 557 4.90 -13.47 -24.82
CA TYR A 557 4.87 -14.45 -25.92
C TYR A 557 6.21 -15.11 -26.21
N GLY A 558 7.28 -14.74 -25.50
CA GLY A 558 8.66 -15.12 -25.81
C GLY A 558 9.05 -16.58 -25.55
N GLN A 559 8.15 -17.39 -24.99
CA GLN A 559 8.39 -18.83 -24.73
C GLN A 559 7.17 -19.67 -25.15
N PRO A 560 6.77 -19.63 -26.44
CA PRO A 560 5.60 -20.35 -26.91
C PRO A 560 5.87 -21.86 -26.85
N ARG A 561 4.85 -22.63 -26.47
CA ARG A 561 4.91 -24.10 -26.39
C ARG A 561 3.84 -24.71 -27.29
N LEU A 562 4.26 -25.54 -28.23
CA LEU A 562 3.32 -26.34 -29.01
C LEU A 562 2.62 -27.35 -28.09
N ARG A 563 1.30 -27.34 -28.07
CA ARG A 563 0.44 -28.15 -27.22
C ARG A 563 -0.82 -28.54 -27.97
N ASP A 564 -1.34 -29.72 -27.66
CA ASP A 564 -2.69 -30.08 -28.07
C ASP A 564 -3.68 -29.46 -27.08
N LEU A 565 -4.51 -28.52 -27.56
CA LEU A 565 -5.52 -27.82 -26.77
C LEU A 565 -6.92 -28.00 -27.37
N PRO A 566 -7.97 -28.22 -26.54
CA PRO A 566 -9.33 -28.27 -27.02
C PRO A 566 -9.90 -26.85 -27.21
N LEU A 567 -9.61 -26.19 -28.32
CA LEU A 567 -9.96 -24.78 -28.51
C LEU A 567 -11.46 -24.48 -28.41
N TYR A 568 -12.33 -25.38 -28.88
CA TYR A 568 -13.78 -25.25 -28.71
C TYR A 568 -14.22 -25.28 -27.24
N ARG A 569 -13.45 -25.91 -26.34
CA ARG A 569 -13.66 -25.81 -24.90
C ARG A 569 -13.14 -24.50 -24.33
N VAL A 570 -11.97 -24.04 -24.80
CA VAL A 570 -11.36 -22.77 -24.36
C VAL A 570 -12.26 -21.57 -24.69
N TYR A 571 -12.89 -21.59 -25.86
CA TYR A 571 -13.73 -20.51 -26.39
C TYR A 571 -15.24 -20.83 -26.36
N GLY A 572 -15.65 -21.89 -25.66
CA GLY A 572 -17.04 -22.35 -25.68
C GLY A 572 -17.99 -21.59 -24.74
N ASP A 573 -17.44 -20.90 -23.75
CA ASP A 573 -18.23 -20.31 -22.67
C ASP A 573 -18.32 -18.77 -22.86
N ILE A 574 -19.19 -18.36 -23.78
CA ILE A 574 -19.38 -16.95 -24.16
C ILE A 574 -19.94 -16.13 -22.99
N PHE A 575 -19.33 -14.98 -22.73
CA PHE A 575 -19.77 -14.07 -21.68
C PHE A 575 -21.19 -13.55 -21.94
N ARG A 576 -22.09 -13.71 -20.96
CA ARG A 576 -23.51 -13.30 -21.03
C ARG A 576 -24.25 -13.85 -22.26
N TYR A 577 -23.96 -15.10 -22.64
CA TYR A 577 -24.58 -15.77 -23.80
C TYR A 577 -26.13 -15.72 -23.78
N GLU A 578 -26.76 -15.90 -22.62
CA GLU A 578 -28.23 -15.82 -22.49
C GLU A 578 -28.79 -14.46 -22.93
N ASP A 579 -28.08 -13.36 -22.63
CA ASP A 579 -28.47 -12.03 -23.07
C ASP A 579 -28.31 -11.84 -24.58
N VAL A 580 -27.36 -12.55 -25.20
CA VAL A 580 -27.18 -12.59 -26.66
C VAL A 580 -28.38 -13.31 -27.30
N CYS A 581 -28.78 -14.46 -26.77
CA CYS A 581 -29.97 -15.19 -27.23
C CYS A 581 -31.23 -14.32 -27.13
N ASN A 582 -31.44 -13.69 -25.98
CA ASN A 582 -32.58 -12.81 -25.74
C ASN A 582 -32.59 -11.61 -26.73
N TRP A 583 -31.43 -11.03 -27.02
CA TRP A 583 -31.33 -9.95 -28.00
C TRP A 583 -31.66 -10.43 -29.41
N ALA A 584 -31.11 -11.56 -29.85
CA ALA A 584 -31.34 -12.12 -31.19
C ALA A 584 -32.81 -12.52 -31.41
N GLU A 585 -33.44 -13.14 -30.41
CA GLU A 585 -34.86 -13.48 -30.45
C GLU A 585 -35.73 -12.22 -30.46
N SER A 586 -35.46 -11.25 -29.59
CA SER A 586 -36.23 -10.01 -29.53
C SER A 586 -36.09 -9.16 -30.79
N ARG A 587 -34.91 -9.15 -31.42
CA ARG A 587 -34.58 -8.28 -32.56
C ARG A 587 -35.01 -8.89 -33.90
N TYR A 588 -34.72 -10.17 -34.09
CA TYR A 588 -34.89 -10.86 -35.38
C TYR A 588 -35.82 -12.08 -35.32
N GLY A 589 -36.29 -12.48 -34.14
CA GLY A 589 -37.06 -13.72 -33.98
C GLY A 589 -36.23 -14.98 -34.24
N ILE A 590 -34.90 -14.88 -34.14
CA ILE A 590 -33.95 -15.96 -34.42
C ILE A 590 -33.70 -16.76 -33.14
N THR A 591 -33.75 -18.09 -33.26
CA THR A 591 -33.38 -19.04 -32.20
C THR A 591 -32.28 -19.97 -32.70
N ALA A 592 -31.78 -20.88 -31.87
CA ALA A 592 -30.79 -21.89 -32.29
C ALA A 592 -31.37 -23.01 -33.18
N ALA A 593 -32.66 -22.98 -33.54
CA ALA A 593 -33.32 -24.07 -34.26
C ALA A 593 -32.86 -24.22 -35.73
N ASP A 594 -32.54 -23.11 -36.39
CA ASP A 594 -32.17 -23.09 -37.81
C ASP A 594 -30.65 -22.96 -37.99
N GLU A 595 -30.06 -23.77 -38.86
CA GLU A 595 -28.61 -23.75 -39.15
C GLU A 595 -28.16 -22.46 -39.84
N ALA A 596 -29.04 -21.84 -40.63
CA ALA A 596 -28.76 -20.63 -41.39
C ALA A 596 -29.86 -19.58 -41.19
N ILE A 597 -29.46 -18.31 -41.21
CA ILE A 597 -30.32 -17.13 -41.00
C ILE A 597 -30.22 -16.16 -42.17
N ASP A 598 -31.31 -15.45 -42.46
CA ASP A 598 -31.28 -14.32 -43.39
C ASP A 598 -30.72 -13.09 -42.67
N LEU A 599 -29.58 -12.58 -43.15
CA LEU A 599 -28.95 -11.39 -42.58
C LEU A 599 -29.68 -10.10 -43.00
N PRO A 600 -29.68 -9.07 -42.14
CA PRO A 600 -30.28 -7.79 -42.45
C PRO A 600 -29.58 -7.09 -43.63
N TYR A 601 -30.18 -5.99 -44.12
CA TYR A 601 -29.58 -5.15 -45.17
C TYR A 601 -29.38 -5.80 -46.54
N GLY A 602 -30.05 -6.93 -46.80
CA GLY A 602 -29.95 -7.66 -48.08
C GLY A 602 -28.62 -8.39 -48.24
N LEU A 603 -27.94 -8.73 -47.14
CA LEU A 603 -26.65 -9.42 -47.14
C LEU A 603 -26.73 -10.91 -47.47
N GLY A 604 -27.94 -11.46 -47.64
CA GLY A 604 -28.21 -12.85 -47.98
C GLY A 604 -28.25 -13.78 -46.76
N LYS A 605 -28.22 -15.09 -47.01
CA LYS A 605 -28.16 -16.11 -45.95
C LYS A 605 -26.73 -16.32 -45.47
N SER A 606 -26.59 -16.62 -44.18
CA SER A 606 -25.32 -16.94 -43.54
C SER A 606 -25.55 -17.89 -42.35
N ALA A 607 -24.49 -18.45 -41.78
CA ALA A 607 -24.56 -19.37 -40.66
C ALA A 607 -25.18 -18.72 -39.41
N ASN A 608 -26.02 -19.45 -38.68
CA ASN A 608 -26.62 -18.96 -37.44
C ASN A 608 -25.62 -19.10 -36.27
N PRO A 609 -25.19 -17.99 -35.61
CA PRO A 609 -24.30 -18.08 -34.46
C PRO A 609 -24.86 -18.90 -33.30
N LEU A 610 -26.18 -18.86 -33.05
CA LEU A 610 -26.79 -19.61 -31.94
C LEU A 610 -26.79 -21.11 -32.22
N TYR A 611 -27.10 -21.52 -33.46
CA TYR A 611 -27.00 -22.92 -33.88
C TYR A 611 -25.56 -23.43 -33.72
N PHE A 612 -24.57 -22.63 -34.14
CA PHE A 612 -23.17 -22.98 -33.96
C PHE A 612 -22.83 -23.23 -32.49
N MET A 613 -23.28 -22.36 -31.58
CA MET A 613 -22.98 -22.46 -30.16
C MET A 613 -23.72 -23.62 -29.46
N GLU A 614 -24.94 -23.94 -29.86
CA GLU A 614 -25.78 -24.95 -29.18
C GLU A 614 -25.72 -26.35 -29.81
N HIS A 615 -25.30 -26.45 -31.08
CA HIS A 615 -25.23 -27.72 -31.80
C HIS A 615 -23.80 -28.05 -32.27
N THR A 616 -23.17 -27.16 -33.05
CA THR A 616 -21.85 -27.45 -33.65
C THR A 616 -20.71 -27.49 -32.63
N LEU A 617 -20.64 -26.49 -31.74
CA LEU A 617 -19.56 -26.36 -30.77
C LEU A 617 -19.56 -27.49 -29.73
N PRO A 618 -20.71 -27.92 -29.15
CA PRO A 618 -20.76 -29.05 -28.22
C PRO A 618 -20.24 -30.35 -28.84
N GLU A 619 -20.55 -30.62 -30.12
CA GLU A 619 -20.04 -31.79 -30.84
C GLU A 619 -18.51 -31.74 -31.00
N ARG A 620 -17.95 -30.55 -31.23
CA ARG A 620 -16.51 -30.32 -31.40
C ARG A 620 -15.77 -30.00 -30.09
N ARG A 621 -16.43 -30.01 -28.93
CA ARG A 621 -15.87 -29.55 -27.63
C ARG A 621 -14.66 -30.35 -27.15
N SER A 622 -14.52 -31.60 -27.60
CA SER A 622 -13.37 -32.47 -27.30
C SER A 622 -12.31 -32.51 -28.39
N GLN A 623 -12.52 -31.84 -29.53
CA GLN A 623 -11.56 -31.79 -30.64
C GLN A 623 -10.28 -31.08 -30.19
N MET A 624 -9.15 -31.74 -30.41
CA MET A 624 -7.83 -31.24 -30.04
C MET A 624 -7.17 -30.55 -31.23
N TRP A 625 -6.58 -29.38 -31.00
CA TRP A 625 -5.85 -28.58 -31.97
C TRP A 625 -4.39 -28.51 -31.54
N SER A 626 -3.45 -28.77 -32.44
CA SER A 626 -2.02 -28.62 -32.15
C SER A 626 -1.62 -27.17 -32.38
N VAL A 627 -1.58 -26.38 -31.31
CA VAL A 627 -1.43 -24.91 -31.36
C VAL A 627 -0.42 -24.43 -30.34
N TYR A 628 -0.01 -23.17 -30.46
CA TYR A 628 0.91 -22.56 -29.50
C TYR A 628 0.18 -22.04 -28.26
N GLU A 629 0.64 -22.51 -27.10
CA GLU A 629 0.31 -22.01 -25.78
C GLU A 629 1.39 -21.00 -25.34
N GLY A 630 0.97 -19.87 -24.79
CA GLY A 630 1.86 -18.83 -24.26
C GLY A 630 1.32 -18.19 -23.00
N SER A 631 2.09 -17.28 -22.38
CA SER A 631 1.55 -16.40 -21.36
C SER A 631 0.70 -15.34 -22.04
N VAL A 632 -0.56 -15.24 -21.65
CA VAL A 632 -1.51 -14.25 -22.18
C VAL A 632 -2.10 -13.43 -21.05
N HIS A 633 -2.48 -12.20 -21.36
CA HIS A 633 -3.23 -11.34 -20.45
C HIS A 633 -4.66 -11.87 -20.24
N GLY A 634 -5.26 -12.44 -21.30
CA GLY A 634 -6.60 -13.03 -21.30
C GLY A 634 -7.72 -12.02 -21.57
N ASP A 635 -7.60 -10.80 -21.04
CA ASP A 635 -8.48 -9.66 -21.33
C ASP A 635 -7.71 -8.42 -21.83
N LEU A 636 -6.83 -8.60 -22.81
CA LEU A 636 -6.03 -7.47 -23.32
C LEU A 636 -6.89 -6.51 -24.15
N ASN A 637 -7.31 -5.41 -23.55
CA ASN A 637 -7.99 -4.31 -24.23
C ASN A 637 -7.24 -2.98 -23.99
N MET A 638 -7.58 -1.91 -24.73
CA MET A 638 -6.85 -0.64 -24.65
C MET A 638 -7.00 0.11 -23.33
N ARG A 639 -7.99 -0.22 -22.49
CA ARG A 639 -8.11 0.34 -21.12
C ARG A 639 -7.13 -0.31 -20.15
N ASN A 640 -6.84 -1.59 -20.39
CA ASN A 640 -5.90 -2.38 -19.59
C ASN A 640 -4.43 -2.12 -19.98
N VAL A 641 -4.19 -1.27 -20.97
CA VAL A 641 -2.86 -0.76 -21.33
C VAL A 641 -2.75 0.70 -20.89
N LEU A 642 -1.90 0.98 -19.91
CA LEU A 642 -1.63 2.32 -19.43
C LEU A 642 -0.30 2.84 -19.98
N MET A 643 -0.19 4.17 -20.10
CA MET A 643 1.03 4.83 -20.53
C MET A 643 1.22 6.20 -19.91
N ASP A 644 2.46 6.71 -20.00
CA ASP A 644 2.83 8.07 -19.66
C ASP A 644 3.22 8.90 -20.90
N ASP A 645 3.54 10.17 -20.66
CA ASP A 645 3.98 11.11 -21.69
C ASP A 645 5.33 10.70 -22.34
N GLU A 646 6.12 9.86 -21.67
CA GLU A 646 7.40 9.33 -22.17
C GLU A 646 7.23 8.04 -23.00
N ARG A 647 5.99 7.60 -23.24
CA ARG A 647 5.63 6.37 -23.97
C ARG A 647 6.12 5.10 -23.27
N ASN A 648 6.28 5.14 -21.95
CA ASN A 648 6.37 3.93 -21.13
C ASN A 648 4.99 3.27 -21.10
N LEU A 649 4.95 1.93 -21.18
CA LEU A 649 3.71 1.16 -21.30
C LEU A 649 3.63 0.09 -20.21
N TRP A 650 2.45 -0.01 -19.61
CA TRP A 650 2.16 -0.91 -18.50
C TRP A 650 0.83 -1.62 -18.70
N LEU A 651 0.73 -2.82 -18.15
CA LEU A 651 -0.51 -3.61 -18.16
C LEU A 651 -1.12 -3.62 -16.76
N ILE A 652 -2.44 -3.65 -16.69
CA ILE A 652 -3.22 -3.81 -15.46
C ILE A 652 -4.40 -4.76 -15.73
N ASP A 653 -5.12 -5.18 -14.69
CA ASP A 653 -6.24 -6.12 -14.80
C ASP A 653 -5.84 -7.56 -15.13
N PHE A 654 -5.09 -8.16 -14.23
CA PHE A 654 -4.53 -9.51 -14.41
C PHE A 654 -5.49 -10.66 -14.08
N ALA A 655 -6.79 -10.40 -13.90
CA ALA A 655 -7.75 -11.41 -13.43
C ALA A 655 -7.85 -12.65 -14.35
N MET A 656 -7.62 -12.47 -15.66
CA MET A 656 -7.64 -13.56 -16.65
C MET A 656 -6.23 -13.97 -17.12
N THR A 657 -5.18 -13.47 -16.48
CA THR A 657 -3.80 -13.73 -16.90
C THR A 657 -3.38 -15.16 -16.58
N GLY A 658 -2.78 -15.84 -17.56
CA GLY A 658 -2.33 -17.22 -17.39
C GLY A 658 -1.76 -17.82 -18.67
N HIS A 659 -1.60 -19.15 -18.67
CA HIS A 659 -1.27 -19.89 -19.89
C HIS A 659 -2.53 -20.20 -20.69
N SER A 660 -2.54 -19.83 -21.97
CA SER A 660 -3.66 -20.10 -22.86
C SER A 660 -3.20 -20.09 -24.32
N HIS A 661 -4.16 -20.25 -25.23
CA HIS A 661 -3.95 -20.11 -26.66
C HIS A 661 -3.32 -18.74 -26.99
N ILE A 662 -2.19 -18.75 -27.69
CA ILE A 662 -1.31 -17.57 -27.83
C ILE A 662 -1.96 -16.40 -28.57
N LEU A 663 -2.95 -16.66 -29.44
CA LEU A 663 -3.64 -15.64 -30.23
C LEU A 663 -4.76 -14.91 -29.47
N ARG A 664 -5.05 -15.33 -28.23
CA ARG A 664 -6.17 -14.81 -27.44
C ARG A 664 -6.15 -13.29 -27.28
N ASP A 665 -5.01 -12.73 -26.90
CA ASP A 665 -4.87 -11.29 -26.63
C ASP A 665 -5.01 -10.45 -27.91
N ILE A 666 -4.50 -10.94 -29.05
CA ILE A 666 -4.60 -10.25 -30.33
C ILE A 666 -6.04 -10.26 -30.84
N ALA A 667 -6.74 -11.39 -30.69
CA ALA A 667 -8.15 -11.49 -31.04
C ALA A 667 -9.01 -10.53 -30.19
N LYS A 668 -8.72 -10.38 -28.89
CA LYS A 668 -9.40 -9.42 -28.02
C LYS A 668 -9.18 -7.97 -28.45
N LEU A 669 -7.95 -7.60 -28.82
CA LEU A 669 -7.65 -6.25 -29.30
C LEU A 669 -8.34 -5.94 -30.63
N GLU A 670 -8.33 -6.89 -31.58
CA GLU A 670 -9.01 -6.75 -32.87
C GLU A 670 -10.53 -6.60 -32.68
N SER A 671 -11.16 -7.40 -31.81
CA SER A 671 -12.60 -7.27 -31.54
C SER A 671 -12.95 -5.92 -30.93
N VAL A 672 -12.14 -5.39 -29.99
CA VAL A 672 -12.38 -4.07 -29.39
C VAL A 672 -12.24 -2.96 -30.42
N LEU A 673 -11.24 -3.05 -31.30
CA LEU A 673 -11.05 -2.10 -32.39
C LEU A 673 -12.28 -2.03 -33.32
N MET A 674 -12.79 -3.20 -33.72
CA MET A 674 -13.87 -3.28 -34.70
C MET A 674 -15.25 -3.00 -34.08
N CYS A 675 -15.48 -3.47 -32.85
CA CYS A 675 -16.81 -3.45 -32.24
C CYS A 675 -17.02 -2.33 -31.21
N GLU A 676 -15.97 -1.69 -30.69
CA GLU A 676 -16.08 -0.70 -29.60
C GLU A 676 -15.45 0.66 -29.97
N MET A 677 -14.36 0.67 -30.74
CA MET A 677 -13.63 1.91 -31.07
C MET A 677 -14.19 2.67 -32.27
N LEU A 678 -15.08 2.06 -33.04
CA LEU A 678 -15.70 2.65 -34.23
C LEU A 678 -17.19 2.93 -33.96
N PRO A 679 -17.60 4.19 -33.74
CA PRO A 679 -19.00 4.50 -33.54
C PRO A 679 -19.78 4.34 -34.86
N ILE A 680 -20.74 3.41 -34.87
CA ILE A 680 -21.61 3.16 -36.03
C ILE A 680 -22.93 3.89 -35.81
N GLU A 681 -23.15 4.99 -36.51
CA GLU A 681 -24.37 5.81 -36.35
C GLU A 681 -25.29 5.76 -37.57
N THR A 682 -24.80 5.21 -38.69
CA THR A 682 -25.52 5.15 -39.96
C THR A 682 -25.42 3.75 -40.57
N GLU A 683 -26.46 3.38 -41.33
CA GLU A 683 -26.47 2.14 -42.11
C GLU A 683 -25.38 2.11 -43.18
N GLU A 684 -25.02 3.26 -43.77
CA GLU A 684 -23.92 3.36 -44.74
C GLU A 684 -22.58 2.95 -44.11
N ARG A 685 -22.26 3.51 -42.93
CA ARG A 685 -21.03 3.17 -42.20
C ARG A 685 -21.03 1.70 -41.76
N LEU A 686 -22.19 1.16 -41.38
CA LEU A 686 -22.34 -0.27 -41.10
C LEU A 686 -22.00 -1.13 -42.33
N ARG A 687 -22.52 -0.78 -43.51
CA ARG A 687 -22.25 -1.52 -44.76
C ARG A 687 -20.78 -1.47 -45.14
N ASP A 688 -20.11 -0.33 -44.98
CA ASP A 688 -18.68 -0.18 -45.23
C ASP A 688 -17.87 -1.11 -44.31
N LEU A 689 -18.21 -1.16 -43.02
CA LEU A 689 -17.56 -2.05 -42.06
C LEU A 689 -17.84 -3.52 -42.36
N VAL A 690 -19.07 -3.88 -42.73
CA VAL A 690 -19.42 -5.25 -43.15
C VAL A 690 -18.61 -5.67 -44.39
N ALA A 691 -18.40 -4.75 -45.35
CA ALA A 691 -17.58 -5.04 -46.53
C ALA A 691 -16.11 -5.28 -46.16
N LEU A 692 -15.57 -4.50 -45.22
CA LEU A 692 -14.22 -4.70 -44.68
C LEU A 692 -14.09 -5.99 -43.88
N GLU A 693 -15.11 -6.33 -43.08
CA GLU A 693 -15.14 -7.58 -42.32
C GLU A 693 -15.06 -8.80 -43.24
N ARG A 694 -15.80 -8.80 -44.35
CA ARG A 694 -15.69 -9.85 -45.37
C ARG A 694 -14.29 -9.95 -45.97
N LEU A 695 -13.59 -8.83 -46.15
CA LEU A 695 -12.20 -8.84 -46.62
C LEU A 695 -11.27 -9.43 -45.54
N LEU A 696 -11.48 -9.08 -44.27
CA LEU A 696 -10.73 -9.59 -43.13
C LEU A 696 -10.96 -11.09 -42.87
N LEU A 697 -12.12 -11.64 -43.24
CA LEU A 697 -12.43 -13.08 -43.11
C LEU A 697 -12.12 -13.89 -44.38
N GLY A 698 -11.70 -13.23 -45.47
CA GLY A 698 -11.34 -13.89 -46.74
C GLY A 698 -10.04 -14.74 -46.74
N PRO A 699 -8.99 -14.40 -45.96
CA PRO A 699 -7.76 -15.19 -45.90
C PRO A 699 -7.96 -16.63 -45.46
N LYS A 700 -7.12 -17.54 -45.97
CA LYS A 700 -7.11 -18.97 -45.59
C LYS A 700 -5.95 -19.33 -44.65
N ARG A 701 -4.99 -18.43 -44.49
CA ARG A 701 -3.79 -18.61 -43.68
C ARG A 701 -3.49 -17.37 -42.85
N LEU A 702 -2.86 -17.53 -41.69
CA LEU A 702 -2.50 -16.42 -40.79
C LEU A 702 -1.60 -15.35 -41.46
N GLY A 703 -0.65 -15.76 -42.30
CA GLY A 703 0.24 -14.85 -43.01
C GLY A 703 -0.39 -14.08 -44.18
N GLU A 704 -1.62 -14.43 -44.58
CA GLU A 704 -2.36 -13.75 -45.64
C GLU A 704 -3.10 -12.53 -45.07
N ILE A 705 -2.48 -11.35 -45.15
CA ILE A 705 -3.05 -10.11 -44.59
C ILE A 705 -3.66 -9.25 -45.71
N PRO A 706 -4.99 -9.01 -45.71
CA PRO A 706 -5.65 -8.23 -46.75
C PRO A 706 -5.14 -6.80 -46.85
N GLU A 707 -5.11 -6.24 -48.07
CA GLU A 707 -4.84 -4.82 -48.29
C GLU A 707 -6.14 -3.99 -48.18
N LEU A 708 -6.01 -2.74 -47.74
CA LEU A 708 -7.14 -1.81 -47.71
C LEU A 708 -7.58 -1.48 -49.15
N PRO A 709 -8.88 -1.53 -49.47
CA PRO A 709 -9.37 -1.16 -50.79
C PRO A 709 -8.95 0.26 -51.21
N LYS A 710 -8.58 0.45 -52.48
CA LYS A 710 -8.22 1.77 -53.02
C LYS A 710 -9.49 2.62 -53.25
N GLY A 711 -9.72 3.60 -52.39
CA GLY A 711 -10.85 4.54 -52.46
C GLY A 711 -10.99 5.29 -51.14
N GLY A 712 -11.51 6.53 -51.16
CA GLY A 712 -11.65 7.35 -49.95
C GLY A 712 -12.53 6.65 -48.91
N THR A 713 -11.90 6.03 -47.93
CA THR A 713 -12.56 5.36 -46.81
C THR A 713 -12.58 6.34 -45.63
N ASP A 714 -13.58 6.23 -44.77
CA ASP A 714 -13.64 6.98 -43.50
C ASP A 714 -12.29 6.89 -42.75
N PRO A 715 -11.70 8.02 -42.29
CA PRO A 715 -10.38 8.02 -41.66
C PRO A 715 -10.27 7.15 -40.40
N ASP A 716 -11.34 7.02 -39.61
CA ASP A 716 -11.35 6.17 -38.42
C ASP A 716 -11.35 4.70 -38.82
N ILE A 717 -12.09 4.36 -39.88
CA ILE A 717 -12.13 3.01 -40.45
C ILE A 717 -10.76 2.64 -41.03
N GLU A 718 -10.15 3.54 -41.81
CA GLU A 718 -8.80 3.33 -42.34
C GLU A 718 -7.79 3.12 -41.19
N LYS A 719 -7.87 3.93 -40.13
CA LYS A 719 -7.02 3.79 -38.95
C LYS A 719 -7.20 2.44 -38.27
N ALA A 720 -8.44 2.04 -37.98
CA ALA A 720 -8.73 0.75 -37.36
C ALA A 720 -8.21 -0.41 -38.22
N PHE A 721 -8.47 -0.37 -39.53
CA PHE A 721 -8.01 -1.40 -40.46
C PHE A 721 -6.48 -1.52 -40.49
N ARG A 722 -5.75 -0.39 -40.52
CA ARG A 722 -4.28 -0.40 -40.49
C ARG A 722 -3.73 -0.97 -39.18
N VAL A 723 -4.37 -0.68 -38.04
CA VAL A 723 -4.00 -1.28 -36.75
C VAL A 723 -4.30 -2.78 -36.74
N VAL A 724 -5.45 -3.20 -37.25
CA VAL A 724 -5.80 -4.63 -37.43
C VAL A 724 -4.78 -5.36 -38.31
N GLN A 725 -4.36 -4.78 -39.43
CA GLN A 725 -3.29 -5.35 -40.25
C GLN A 725 -1.99 -5.53 -39.45
N GLN A 726 -1.62 -4.57 -38.59
CA GLN A 726 -0.44 -4.70 -37.74
C GLN A 726 -0.61 -5.80 -36.67
N LEU A 727 -1.80 -5.89 -36.04
CA LEU A 727 -2.14 -6.95 -35.10
C LEU A 727 -2.01 -8.34 -35.74
N ARG A 728 -2.55 -8.52 -36.95
CA ARG A 728 -2.45 -9.79 -37.69
C ARG A 728 -1.02 -10.15 -38.10
N ARG A 729 -0.16 -9.16 -38.39
CA ARG A 729 1.28 -9.42 -38.56
C ARG A 729 1.92 -9.96 -37.28
N TYR A 730 1.51 -9.46 -36.11
CA TYR A 730 2.00 -10.02 -34.84
C TYR A 730 1.42 -11.41 -34.58
N ALA A 731 0.15 -11.67 -34.92
CA ALA A 731 -0.45 -13.00 -34.83
C ALA A 731 0.37 -14.03 -35.62
N ASP A 732 0.64 -13.75 -36.89
CA ASP A 732 1.51 -14.57 -37.75
C ASP A 732 2.92 -14.76 -37.16
N THR A 733 3.50 -13.68 -36.59
CA THR A 733 4.83 -13.75 -35.98
C THR A 733 4.89 -14.67 -34.76
N ILE A 734 3.86 -14.67 -33.90
CA ILE A 734 3.88 -15.43 -32.63
C ILE A 734 3.42 -16.88 -32.80
N THR A 735 2.71 -17.22 -33.87
CA THR A 735 2.32 -18.60 -34.20
C THR A 735 3.40 -19.38 -34.94
N LEU A 736 4.55 -18.77 -35.23
CA LEU A 736 5.76 -19.40 -35.76
C LEU A 736 5.56 -20.18 -37.07
N LEU A 737 5.24 -21.48 -36.98
CA LEU A 737 5.09 -22.39 -38.12
C LEU A 737 3.62 -22.76 -38.38
N ASP A 738 2.70 -22.35 -37.51
CA ASP A 738 1.29 -22.64 -37.64
C ASP A 738 0.62 -21.55 -38.49
N GLU A 739 0.03 -22.00 -39.60
CA GLU A 739 -0.65 -21.15 -40.59
C GLU A 739 -2.18 -21.22 -40.48
N ASP A 740 -2.76 -22.08 -39.63
CA ASP A 740 -4.21 -22.30 -39.60
C ASP A 740 -4.94 -21.09 -39.02
N ILE A 741 -5.64 -20.33 -39.87
CA ILE A 741 -6.36 -19.12 -39.46
C ILE A 741 -7.64 -19.40 -38.66
N HIS A 742 -8.18 -20.62 -38.71
CA HIS A 742 -9.46 -20.92 -38.07
C HIS A 742 -9.37 -20.88 -36.55
N GLN A 743 -8.19 -21.16 -35.99
CA GLN A 743 -7.92 -20.96 -34.56
C GLN A 743 -8.07 -19.48 -34.16
N TYR A 744 -7.76 -18.55 -35.08
CA TYR A 744 -7.91 -17.12 -34.88
C TYR A 744 -9.37 -16.68 -35.01
N TYR A 745 -10.09 -17.18 -36.01
CA TYR A 745 -11.52 -16.91 -36.18
C TYR A 745 -12.36 -17.42 -35.01
N LEU A 746 -12.01 -18.58 -34.43
CA LEU A 746 -12.67 -19.07 -33.22
C LEU A 746 -12.43 -18.16 -32.01
N ALA A 747 -11.20 -17.62 -31.88
CA ALA A 747 -10.88 -16.65 -30.83
C ALA A 747 -11.59 -15.30 -31.06
N LEU A 748 -11.72 -14.84 -32.30
CA LEU A 748 -12.46 -13.63 -32.65
C LEU A 748 -13.97 -13.78 -32.39
N LEU A 749 -14.55 -14.92 -32.75
CA LEU A 749 -15.96 -15.24 -32.49
C LEU A 749 -16.27 -15.11 -30.99
N TYR A 750 -15.38 -15.64 -30.14
CA TYR A 750 -15.54 -15.59 -28.68
C TYR A 750 -15.73 -14.16 -28.15
N TYR A 751 -14.96 -13.21 -28.66
CA TYR A 751 -15.02 -11.82 -28.21
C TYR A 751 -16.04 -10.97 -28.97
N THR A 752 -16.46 -11.39 -30.16
CA THR A 752 -17.41 -10.65 -31.00
C THR A 752 -18.86 -10.99 -30.65
N LEU A 753 -19.15 -12.27 -30.42
CA LEU A 753 -20.53 -12.74 -30.17
C LEU A 753 -21.11 -12.24 -28.84
N CYS A 754 -20.29 -11.81 -27.87
CA CYS A 754 -20.77 -11.26 -26.61
C CYS A 754 -21.18 -9.78 -26.70
N VAL A 755 -20.77 -9.06 -27.75
CA VAL A 755 -21.03 -7.61 -27.91
C VAL A 755 -22.53 -7.24 -27.90
N PRO A 756 -23.45 -8.02 -28.51
CA PRO A 756 -24.89 -7.72 -28.44
C PRO A 756 -25.45 -7.63 -27.00
N ALA A 757 -24.81 -8.30 -26.02
CA ALA A 757 -25.21 -8.23 -24.62
C ALA A 757 -24.74 -6.95 -23.90
N PHE A 758 -23.88 -6.13 -24.53
CA PHE A 758 -23.31 -4.94 -23.89
C PHE A 758 -24.27 -3.75 -23.94
N VAL A 759 -24.43 -3.09 -22.80
CA VAL A 759 -25.35 -1.95 -22.64
C VAL A 759 -24.75 -0.64 -23.17
N SER A 760 -23.42 -0.57 -23.31
CA SER A 760 -22.74 0.67 -23.71
C SER A 760 -22.56 0.82 -25.23
N VAL A 761 -22.93 -0.18 -26.03
CA VAL A 761 -22.84 -0.14 -27.50
C VAL A 761 -24.21 0.14 -28.08
N ASN A 762 -24.25 0.91 -29.16
CA ASN A 762 -25.50 1.24 -29.83
C ASN A 762 -26.02 0.07 -30.69
N GLU A 763 -27.24 0.17 -31.20
CA GLU A 763 -27.88 -0.94 -31.92
C GLU A 763 -27.11 -1.35 -33.19
N PHE A 764 -26.60 -0.39 -33.97
CA PHE A 764 -25.83 -0.70 -35.18
C PHE A 764 -24.52 -1.46 -34.87
N MET A 765 -23.86 -1.16 -33.75
CA MET A 765 -22.68 -1.91 -33.28
C MET A 765 -23.04 -3.34 -32.88
N ARG A 766 -24.21 -3.55 -32.26
CA ARG A 766 -24.71 -4.90 -31.96
C ARG A 766 -24.99 -5.69 -33.23
N GLU A 767 -25.61 -5.04 -34.22
CA GLU A 767 -25.88 -5.65 -35.52
C GLU A 767 -24.61 -5.98 -36.30
N PHE A 768 -23.60 -5.09 -36.28
CA PHE A 768 -22.29 -5.37 -36.87
C PHE A 768 -21.65 -6.62 -36.25
N ALA A 769 -21.59 -6.69 -34.92
CA ALA A 769 -21.01 -7.82 -34.21
C ALA A 769 -21.78 -9.13 -34.49
N TRP A 770 -23.11 -9.06 -34.60
CA TRP A 770 -23.95 -10.21 -34.97
C TRP A 770 -23.64 -10.71 -36.39
N ILE A 771 -23.57 -9.80 -37.37
CA ILE A 771 -23.25 -10.12 -38.77
C ILE A 771 -21.83 -10.70 -38.87
N SER A 772 -20.85 -10.07 -38.22
CA SER A 772 -19.45 -10.53 -38.17
C SER A 772 -19.36 -11.95 -37.56
N SER A 773 -20.05 -12.19 -36.44
CA SER A 773 -20.11 -13.52 -35.82
C SER A 773 -20.70 -14.58 -36.76
N SER A 774 -21.72 -14.21 -37.53
CA SER A 774 -22.33 -15.10 -38.53
C SER A 774 -21.33 -15.48 -39.64
N PHE A 775 -20.54 -14.54 -40.15
CA PHE A 775 -19.49 -14.84 -41.13
C PHE A 775 -18.35 -15.69 -40.55
N MET A 776 -17.95 -15.45 -39.30
CA MET A 776 -16.96 -16.28 -38.62
C MET A 776 -17.47 -17.72 -38.47
N CYS A 777 -18.73 -17.91 -38.08
CA CYS A 777 -19.36 -19.23 -38.00
C CYS A 777 -19.41 -19.93 -39.36
N GLU A 778 -19.75 -19.21 -40.44
CA GLU A 778 -19.75 -19.76 -41.80
C GLU A 778 -18.36 -20.29 -42.18
N SER A 779 -17.30 -19.52 -41.90
CA SER A 779 -15.92 -19.96 -42.12
C SER A 779 -15.55 -21.17 -41.27
N LEU A 780 -15.93 -21.20 -39.98
CA LEU A 780 -15.60 -22.28 -39.05
C LEU A 780 -16.37 -23.59 -39.34
N MET A 781 -17.59 -23.50 -39.86
CA MET A 781 -18.36 -24.67 -40.30
C MET A 781 -17.72 -25.31 -41.53
N SER A 782 -17.23 -24.49 -42.47
CA SER A 782 -16.53 -24.98 -43.68
C SER A 782 -15.17 -25.65 -43.42
N HIS A 783 -14.60 -25.50 -42.22
CA HIS A 783 -13.29 -26.07 -41.81
C HIS A 783 -13.31 -27.59 -41.51
N GLY A 784 -14.40 -28.29 -41.79
CA GLY A 784 -14.54 -29.73 -41.50
C GLY A 784 -14.93 -30.60 -42.68
N GLU A 785 -15.06 -30.04 -43.89
CA GLU A 785 -15.43 -30.77 -45.12
C GLU A 785 -14.22 -31.13 -46.01
#